data_AF-A0A3C1H7H7-F1
#
_entry.id   AF-A0A3C1H7H7-F1
#
_cell.length_a   1.000
_cell.length_b   1.000
_cell.length_c   1.000
_cell.angle_alpha   90.00
_cell.angle_beta   90.00
_cell.angle_gamma   90.00
#
_symmetry.space_group_name_H-M   'P 1'
#
loop_
_entity.id
_entity.type
_entity.pdbx_description
1 polymer ?
#
loop_
_entity_poly.entity_id
_entity_poly.type
_entity_poly.pdbx_seq_one_letter_code
_entity_poly.pdbx_strand_id
1 'polypeptide(L)'
;MSVYLEVNGERIGPLDRAELEARLAKGELPPTARVWMEGWPEWRLLSEAFPSPPASATPTPPMLPPPGNTTPDPGPVAGDWKGLVGCCLSLVGIVLSASLVAAILGALVSRRPTGVEGVEKARLVLAAILFAGALALGIRGLVRGRRTRVMTLAATLSGGAGFLLVMYTSTIAFRLGRVIPPRSLPASSTRTSPSPAPSAEEGPDTGSSAGMEAASAPIKVGAASKTEHDRDRDRIRFFSRNWVEAYQKQGHRDPRWDATALRMLEQWLAIKARFPTNAVKEDLEELADDVLAANCDDPVLLYVCARSQKKKDEAIRLFEESERALKGSPYKGITRFFAVVGISREQREQSRTADVAGPDARALEALKEALGDGSFAPGEEAMIVDVLGDSGWGASFRTRQREAIARAVESEPKVARWVGDLYWGEHHIREAWRRRGGGFADTVKAEGWKGFESELHTAETFLTRAWAAKPDEPFAAAAMMEVMLGLGGATEVRTWFDRAVAAQVDYQPAYTEMLWTLRPRWDGSHAAMLAFGRTALASGRFDTQVPWVFREAAIDVESDARQYNNPVPFRWRDLGGEFKTLYAGFAASPTSSFQGRDWESGLAVACYLKGEFAEARQHLTALASLGGMNEEYLRGWGIDLSLMTQRVAAGASPADLEVKRAEELWEAHRTEEALEAYRQLRKKGVGGDPQASEFLDHRIATLTLERDFQKGGWVDVLPRAGWAGWTRPSGEWSQPKEGGVQVQCRNQDGFAASTVRIGTRWEARGTIEFPELEQGEVTALVSCGLLNPQSRTWTAFRLQHHPSQGNSASYGVRGEPTRLLRRTSVEETNSIELRFIDGAMSVVVNGNPLLTDGHIDRSPVQFSPDSTLGLAAHSAGGELPVVFRKLEVRRIP
;
A
#
# COMPACT_ATOMS: atom_id res chain seq x y z
N MET A 1 -55.07 34.17 16.23
CA MET A 1 -55.02 32.77 15.78
C MET A 1 -54.05 32.05 16.68
N SER A 2 -54.58 31.18 17.53
CA SER A 2 -53.76 30.33 18.39
C SER A 2 -53.10 29.24 17.56
N VAL A 3 -51.80 29.03 17.77
CA VAL A 3 -51.02 28.00 17.09
C VAL A 3 -50.53 26.97 18.10
N TYR A 4 -50.59 25.70 17.74
CA TYR A 4 -50.06 24.60 18.55
C TYR A 4 -49.01 23.84 17.75
N LEU A 5 -47.94 23.44 18.41
CA LEU A 5 -46.87 22.61 17.86
C LEU A 5 -46.84 21.25 18.55
N GLU A 6 -46.51 20.22 17.80
CA GLU A 6 -46.20 18.89 18.32
C GLU A 6 -44.75 18.56 17.94
N VAL A 7 -43.86 18.51 18.93
CA VAL A 7 -42.43 18.25 18.77
C VAL A 7 -42.08 17.07 19.66
N ASN A 8 -41.55 15.98 19.08
CA ASN A 8 -41.19 14.75 19.80
C ASN A 8 -42.33 14.17 20.67
N GLY A 9 -43.59 14.35 20.26
CA GLY A 9 -44.76 13.85 20.99
C GLY A 9 -45.29 14.79 22.09
N GLU A 10 -44.63 15.90 22.37
CA GLU A 10 -45.13 16.94 23.29
C GLU A 10 -45.84 18.06 22.55
N ARG A 11 -47.01 18.48 23.06
CA ARG A 11 -47.80 19.59 22.51
C ARG A 11 -47.49 20.89 23.20
N ILE A 12 -47.04 21.88 22.44
CA ILE A 12 -46.65 23.21 22.90
C ILE A 12 -47.64 24.23 22.32
N GLY A 13 -48.35 24.95 23.19
CA GLY A 13 -49.25 26.03 22.81
C GLY A 13 -50.28 26.38 23.89
N PRO A 14 -51.11 27.41 23.67
CA PRO A 14 -51.18 28.23 22.46
C PRO A 14 -49.99 29.18 22.33
N LEU A 15 -49.35 29.16 21.17
CA LEU A 15 -48.35 30.12 20.72
C LEU A 15 -49.02 31.14 19.81
N ASP A 16 -48.54 32.40 19.84
CA ASP A 16 -48.89 33.33 18.78
C ASP A 16 -48.10 33.00 17.49
N ARG A 17 -48.61 33.46 16.35
CA ARG A 17 -48.00 33.18 15.04
C ARG A 17 -46.62 33.84 14.89
N ALA A 18 -46.39 35.00 15.49
CA ALA A 18 -45.11 35.70 15.40
C ALA A 18 -44.02 34.95 16.16
N GLU A 19 -44.36 34.32 17.27
CA GLU A 19 -43.47 33.47 18.05
C GLU A 19 -43.13 32.17 17.31
N LEU A 20 -44.09 31.55 16.62
CA LEU A 20 -43.80 30.42 15.73
C LEU A 20 -42.82 30.82 14.62
N GLU A 21 -43.07 31.93 13.93
CA GLU A 21 -42.22 32.44 12.86
C GLU A 21 -40.82 32.82 13.37
N ALA A 22 -40.71 33.37 14.59
CA ALA A 22 -39.44 33.66 15.23
C ALA A 22 -38.63 32.39 15.56
N ARG A 23 -39.27 31.32 16.06
CA ARG A 23 -38.61 30.03 16.34
C ARG A 23 -38.19 29.31 15.06
N LEU A 24 -39.01 29.40 14.00
CA LEU A 24 -38.66 28.94 12.66
C LEU A 24 -37.44 29.68 12.11
N ALA A 25 -37.39 31.01 12.23
CA ALA A 25 -36.27 31.84 11.76
C ALA A 25 -34.95 31.54 12.50
N LYS A 26 -35.02 31.08 13.75
CA LYS A 26 -33.86 30.66 14.54
C LYS A 26 -33.44 29.21 14.32
N GLY A 27 -34.20 28.41 13.56
CA GLY A 27 -33.92 27.00 13.32
C GLY A 27 -34.13 26.10 14.55
N GLU A 28 -34.92 26.54 15.54
CA GLU A 28 -35.11 25.85 16.81
C GLU A 28 -36.12 24.68 16.74
N LEU A 29 -36.79 24.50 15.59
CA LEU A 29 -37.83 23.49 15.39
C LEU A 29 -37.40 22.49 14.31
N PRO A 30 -37.49 21.17 14.57
CA PRO A 30 -37.14 20.18 13.58
C PRO A 30 -38.13 20.21 12.40
N PRO A 31 -37.70 19.93 11.15
CA PRO A 31 -38.58 19.94 9.97
C PRO A 31 -39.75 18.93 10.05
N THR A 32 -39.60 17.91 10.90
CA THR A 32 -40.60 16.86 11.16
C THR A 32 -41.63 17.22 12.21
N ALA A 33 -41.51 18.39 12.87
CA ALA A 33 -42.51 18.89 13.81
C ALA A 33 -43.86 19.07 13.10
N ARG A 34 -44.96 18.88 13.85
CA ARG A 34 -46.31 19.13 13.33
C ARG A 34 -46.86 20.43 13.90
N VAL A 35 -47.65 21.15 13.10
CA VAL A 35 -48.31 22.40 13.48
C VAL A 35 -49.80 22.31 13.21
N TRP A 36 -50.58 22.87 14.13
CA TRP A 36 -52.01 23.06 13.97
C TRP A 36 -52.37 24.50 14.31
N MET A 37 -53.15 25.12 13.44
CA MET A 37 -53.62 26.49 13.60
C MET A 37 -55.13 26.51 13.72
N GLU A 38 -55.64 27.42 14.55
CA GLU A 38 -57.07 27.64 14.73
C GLU A 38 -57.80 27.82 13.39
N GLY A 39 -58.68 26.87 13.05
CA GLY A 39 -59.40 26.80 11.78
C GLY A 39 -58.92 25.69 10.81
N TRP A 40 -57.87 24.94 11.15
CA TRP A 40 -57.43 23.79 10.37
C TRP A 40 -58.12 22.48 10.83
N PRO A 41 -58.58 21.62 9.90
CA PRO A 41 -59.26 20.37 10.27
C PRO A 41 -58.30 19.31 10.83
N GLU A 42 -57.01 19.36 10.47
CA GLU A 42 -55.99 18.38 10.85
C GLU A 42 -54.62 19.04 11.08
N TRP A 43 -53.75 18.35 11.83
CA TRP A 43 -52.35 18.74 12.02
C TRP A 43 -51.56 18.54 10.73
N ARG A 44 -50.64 19.45 10.41
CA ARG A 44 -49.79 19.36 9.20
C ARG A 44 -48.31 19.37 9.58
N LEU A 45 -47.45 18.85 8.72
CA LEU A 45 -46.01 19.00 8.90
C LEU A 45 -45.62 20.48 8.83
N LEU A 46 -44.69 20.90 9.68
CA LEU A 46 -44.22 22.28 9.77
C LEU A 46 -43.61 22.75 8.44
N SER A 47 -42.86 21.86 7.77
CA SER A 47 -42.28 22.08 6.44
C SER A 47 -43.32 22.23 5.31
N GLU A 48 -44.48 21.61 5.44
CA GLU A 48 -45.59 21.73 4.47
C GLU A 48 -46.44 22.98 4.72
N ALA A 49 -46.64 23.32 6.00
CA ALA A 49 -47.40 24.48 6.43
C ALA A 49 -46.65 25.80 6.16
N PHE A 50 -45.32 25.78 6.30
CA PHE A 50 -44.43 26.94 6.12
C PHE A 50 -43.24 26.55 5.25
N PRO A 51 -43.45 26.35 3.93
CA PRO A 51 -42.37 26.00 3.01
C PRO A 51 -41.40 27.18 2.88
N SER A 52 -40.12 26.94 3.16
CA SER A 52 -39.07 27.94 2.92
C SER A 52 -38.99 28.29 1.43
N PRO A 53 -38.75 29.56 1.05
CA PRO A 53 -38.63 29.94 -0.36
C PRO A 53 -37.45 29.21 -1.04
N PRO A 54 -37.52 28.96 -2.36
CA PRO A 54 -36.45 28.29 -3.09
C PRO A 54 -35.16 29.10 -2.96
N ALA A 55 -34.08 28.42 -2.56
CA ALA A 55 -32.75 29.02 -2.40
C ALA A 55 -32.28 29.61 -3.74
N SER A 56 -32.41 30.93 -3.86
CA SER A 56 -31.84 31.75 -4.94
C SER A 56 -30.89 32.76 -4.30
N ALA A 57 -29.63 32.66 -4.73
CA ALA A 57 -28.50 33.57 -4.51
C ALA A 57 -28.14 33.97 -3.05
N THR A 58 -26.97 33.53 -2.61
CA THR A 58 -26.23 34.10 -1.48
C THR A 58 -25.95 35.61 -1.69
N PRO A 59 -26.02 36.45 -0.64
CA PRO A 59 -25.79 37.89 -0.73
C PRO A 59 -24.31 38.28 -0.81
N THR A 60 -24.08 39.43 -1.44
CA THR A 60 -22.82 40.17 -1.61
C THR A 60 -22.21 40.62 -0.28
N PRO A 61 -20.86 40.65 -0.12
CA PRO A 61 -20.16 41.27 1.00
C PRO A 61 -20.25 42.83 0.99
N PRO A 62 -20.03 43.52 2.13
CA PRO A 62 -20.21 44.97 2.27
C PRO A 62 -19.19 45.80 1.47
N MET A 63 -19.66 46.97 1.01
CA MET A 63 -18.91 47.99 0.29
C MET A 63 -17.76 48.61 1.11
N LEU A 64 -16.62 48.85 0.44
CA LEU A 64 -15.56 49.78 0.84
C LEU A 64 -15.90 51.22 0.34
N PRO A 65 -15.36 52.29 0.97
CA PRO A 65 -15.67 53.69 0.64
C PRO A 65 -15.15 54.12 -0.75
N PRO A 66 -15.66 55.23 -1.33
CA PRO A 66 -15.50 55.54 -2.75
C PRO A 66 -14.07 55.98 -3.13
N PRO A 67 -13.61 55.67 -4.35
CA PRO A 67 -12.41 56.28 -4.91
C PRO A 67 -12.67 57.75 -5.25
N GLY A 68 -11.75 58.63 -4.85
CA GLY A 68 -11.75 60.03 -5.28
C GLY A 68 -11.62 60.14 -6.80
N ASN A 69 -12.54 60.92 -7.39
CA ASN A 69 -12.60 61.26 -8.81
C ASN A 69 -11.28 61.82 -9.34
N THR A 70 -10.88 61.39 -10.54
CA THR A 70 -10.59 62.28 -11.68
C THR A 70 -10.74 61.51 -13.00
N THR A 71 -11.76 61.86 -13.76
CA THR A 71 -11.81 61.78 -15.24
C THR A 71 -11.11 63.04 -15.81
N PRO A 72 -10.52 63.04 -17.03
CA PRO A 72 -11.26 62.82 -18.29
C PRO A 72 -10.54 62.09 -19.46
N ASP A 73 -11.28 61.21 -20.14
CA ASP A 73 -11.55 61.07 -21.60
C ASP A 73 -10.40 61.10 -22.68
N PRO A 74 -10.62 60.77 -23.98
CA PRO A 74 -10.55 59.42 -24.56
C PRO A 74 -9.50 59.20 -25.72
N GLY A 75 -9.03 57.94 -25.86
CA GLY A 75 -8.36 57.32 -27.05
C GLY A 75 -6.85 57.61 -27.28
N PRO A 76 -6.11 56.94 -28.22
CA PRO A 76 -6.23 55.60 -28.83
C PRO A 76 -4.94 54.73 -28.66
N VAL A 77 -4.99 53.50 -29.18
CA VAL A 77 -3.96 52.43 -29.17
C VAL A 77 -2.58 52.85 -29.73
N ALA A 78 -1.51 52.78 -28.93
CA ALA A 78 -0.11 52.70 -29.39
C ALA A 78 0.82 52.09 -28.31
N GLY A 79 1.73 51.19 -28.70
CA GLY A 79 2.49 50.28 -27.84
C GLY A 79 3.45 50.93 -26.83
N ASP A 80 3.49 50.37 -25.62
CA ASP A 80 4.22 50.92 -24.47
C ASP A 80 5.58 50.21 -24.24
N TRP A 81 6.64 50.81 -24.76
CA TRP A 81 8.04 50.36 -24.62
C TRP A 81 8.62 50.65 -23.21
N LYS A 82 7.90 51.37 -22.34
CA LYS A 82 8.39 51.78 -21.01
C LYS A 82 8.28 50.69 -19.95
N GLY A 83 7.32 49.76 -20.08
CA GLY A 83 7.18 48.61 -19.18
C GLY A 83 8.34 47.62 -19.28
N LEU A 84 8.89 47.42 -20.49
CA LEU A 84 10.01 46.50 -20.71
C LEU A 84 11.32 47.00 -20.09
N VAL A 85 11.57 48.31 -20.15
CA VAL A 85 12.76 48.95 -19.54
C VAL A 85 12.70 48.89 -18.01
N GLY A 86 11.52 49.04 -17.40
CA GLY A 86 11.31 48.87 -15.96
C GLY A 86 11.58 47.43 -15.49
N CYS A 87 11.13 46.42 -16.23
CA CYS A 87 11.43 45.01 -15.95
C CYS A 87 12.93 44.70 -16.09
N CYS A 88 13.59 45.23 -17.13
CA CYS A 88 15.02 45.04 -17.32
C CYS A 88 15.87 45.70 -16.22
N LEU A 89 15.51 46.91 -15.76
CA LEU A 89 16.22 47.58 -14.67
C LEU A 89 16.04 46.85 -13.32
N SER A 90 14.85 46.28 -13.09
CA SER A 90 14.55 45.48 -11.88
C SER A 90 15.37 44.17 -11.87
N LEU A 91 15.48 43.50 -13.02
CA LEU A 91 16.32 42.30 -13.18
C LEU A 91 17.82 42.60 -13.01
N VAL A 92 18.30 43.73 -13.52
CA VAL A 92 19.69 44.17 -13.33
C VAL A 92 19.96 44.45 -11.84
N GLY A 93 19.03 45.08 -11.12
CA GLY A 93 19.13 45.29 -9.68
C GLY A 93 19.22 43.99 -8.89
N ILE A 94 18.40 43.00 -9.22
CA ILE A 94 18.41 41.66 -8.57
C ILE A 94 19.73 40.93 -8.83
N VAL A 95 20.25 40.99 -10.05
CA VAL A 95 21.51 40.31 -10.43
C VAL A 95 22.72 40.98 -9.79
N LEU A 96 22.76 42.32 -9.70
CA LEU A 96 23.83 43.04 -9.01
C LEU A 96 23.81 42.76 -7.50
N SER A 97 22.61 42.65 -6.90
CA SER A 97 22.44 42.30 -5.49
C SER A 97 22.91 40.88 -5.19
N ALA A 98 22.53 39.90 -6.04
CA ALA A 98 22.96 38.51 -5.90
C ALA A 98 24.47 38.34 -6.11
N SER A 99 25.06 39.10 -7.04
CA SER A 99 26.50 39.09 -7.30
C SER A 99 27.31 39.71 -6.15
N LEU A 100 26.78 40.77 -5.51
CA LEU A 100 27.40 41.38 -4.34
C LEU A 100 27.35 40.45 -3.11
N VAL A 101 26.21 39.77 -2.90
CA VAL A 101 26.07 38.77 -1.83
C VAL A 101 26.99 37.57 -2.06
N ALA A 102 27.12 37.09 -3.29
CA ALA A 102 28.04 36.02 -3.64
C ALA A 102 29.52 36.42 -3.48
N ALA A 103 29.88 37.67 -3.80
CA ALA A 103 31.23 38.20 -3.60
C ALA A 103 31.58 38.34 -2.11
N ILE A 104 30.64 38.79 -1.28
CA ILE A 104 30.80 38.89 0.18
C ILE A 104 30.94 37.49 0.80
N LEU A 105 30.12 36.52 0.36
CA LEU A 105 30.21 35.12 0.81
C LEU A 105 31.51 34.46 0.35
N GLY A 106 32.00 34.75 -0.86
CA GLY A 106 33.29 34.28 -1.36
C GLY A 106 34.48 34.83 -0.56
N ALA A 107 34.42 36.11 -0.19
CA ALA A 107 35.43 36.73 0.68
C ALA A 107 35.44 36.12 2.10
N LEU A 108 34.27 35.79 2.65
CA LEU A 108 34.12 35.11 3.95
C LEU A 108 34.64 33.66 3.95
N VAL A 109 34.50 32.94 2.83
CA VAL A 109 34.95 31.53 2.69
C VAL A 109 36.45 31.41 2.36
N SER A 110 37.08 32.46 1.82
CA SER A 110 38.52 32.47 1.49
C SER A 110 39.46 32.41 2.72
N ARG A 111 38.93 32.51 3.95
CA ARG A 111 39.71 32.33 5.19
C ARG A 111 39.73 30.85 5.60
N ARG A 112 40.58 30.09 4.88
CA ARG A 112 41.09 28.70 5.13
C ARG A 112 40.24 27.52 4.63
N PRO A 113 40.63 26.86 3.52
CA PRO A 113 40.03 25.59 3.10
C PRO A 113 40.92 24.40 3.49
N THR A 114 40.37 23.44 4.23
CA THR A 114 40.87 22.05 4.24
C THR A 114 39.68 21.09 4.31
N GLY A 115 39.49 20.27 3.27
CA GLY A 115 38.48 19.21 3.22
C GLY A 115 37.60 19.22 1.97
N VAL A 116 36.95 18.08 1.69
CA VAL A 116 36.11 17.81 0.51
C VAL A 116 34.98 18.83 0.35
N GLU A 117 34.42 19.35 1.44
CA GLU A 117 33.41 20.43 1.43
C GLU A 117 33.94 21.76 0.86
N GLY A 118 35.24 22.06 1.02
CA GLY A 118 35.86 23.27 0.46
C GLY A 118 35.93 23.21 -1.06
N VAL A 119 36.15 22.01 -1.62
CA VAL A 119 36.19 21.78 -3.07
C VAL A 119 34.79 21.85 -3.69
N GLU A 120 33.76 21.33 -3.00
CA GLU A 120 32.37 21.45 -3.47
C GLU A 120 31.84 22.88 -3.40
N LYS A 121 32.15 23.64 -2.33
CA LYS A 121 31.79 25.07 -2.25
C LYS A 121 32.53 25.90 -3.30
N ALA A 122 33.79 25.60 -3.60
CA ALA A 122 34.53 26.24 -4.69
C ALA A 122 33.93 25.93 -6.07
N ARG A 123 33.47 24.68 -6.30
CA ARG A 123 32.74 24.30 -7.53
C ARG A 123 31.41 25.05 -7.68
N LEU A 124 30.69 25.28 -6.58
CA LEU A 124 29.43 26.02 -6.57
C LEU A 124 29.63 27.50 -6.92
N VAL A 125 30.67 28.12 -6.35
CA VAL A 125 31.05 29.51 -6.67
C VAL A 125 31.51 29.63 -8.13
N LEU A 126 32.29 28.66 -8.62
CA LEU A 126 32.72 28.63 -10.03
C LEU A 126 31.53 28.47 -10.98
N ALA A 127 30.56 27.61 -10.65
CA ALA A 127 29.33 27.43 -11.43
C ALA A 127 28.47 28.71 -11.46
N ALA A 128 28.36 29.42 -10.33
CA ALA A 128 27.64 30.68 -10.26
C ALA A 128 28.32 31.80 -11.08
N ILE A 129 29.66 31.88 -11.06
CA ILE A 129 30.43 32.84 -11.86
C ILE A 129 30.27 32.53 -13.36
N LEU A 130 30.34 31.25 -13.75
CA LEU A 130 30.16 30.83 -15.15
C LEU A 130 28.73 31.12 -15.65
N PHE A 131 27.72 30.91 -14.82
CA PHE A 131 26.33 31.24 -15.15
C PHE A 131 26.13 32.75 -15.33
N ALA A 132 26.67 33.58 -14.42
CA ALA A 132 26.61 35.03 -14.55
C ALA A 132 27.35 35.53 -15.80
N GLY A 133 28.50 34.93 -16.14
CA GLY A 133 29.25 35.23 -17.37
C GLY A 133 28.49 34.87 -18.65
N ALA A 134 27.84 33.69 -18.68
CA ALA A 134 27.03 33.25 -19.82
C ALA A 134 25.80 34.14 -20.02
N LEU A 135 25.15 34.57 -18.93
CA LEU A 135 24.01 35.47 -18.97
C LEU A 135 24.42 36.87 -19.47
N ALA A 136 25.57 37.39 -19.01
CA ALA A 136 26.11 38.66 -19.48
C ALA A 136 26.47 38.64 -20.97
N LEU A 137 27.02 37.52 -21.48
CA LEU A 137 27.28 37.30 -22.91
C LEU A 137 26.00 37.22 -23.74
N GLY A 138 24.96 36.58 -23.22
CA GLY A 138 23.63 36.52 -23.84
C GLY A 138 22.98 37.91 -23.98
N ILE A 139 23.04 38.72 -22.91
CA ILE A 139 22.53 40.10 -22.91
C ILE A 139 23.34 40.99 -23.87
N ARG A 140 24.67 40.87 -23.90
CA ARG A 140 25.53 41.58 -24.87
C ARG A 140 25.25 41.18 -26.33
N GLY A 141 24.88 39.92 -26.56
CA GLY A 141 24.45 39.42 -27.87
C GLY A 141 23.11 40.01 -28.33
N LEU A 142 22.17 40.18 -27.38
CA LEU A 142 20.86 40.81 -27.62
C LEU A 142 20.99 42.29 -28.02
N VAL A 143 21.90 43.02 -27.37
CA VAL A 143 22.15 44.45 -27.64
C VAL A 143 22.88 44.69 -28.97
N ARG A 144 23.62 43.70 -29.51
CA ARG A 144 24.39 43.83 -30.75
C ARG A 144 23.79 43.14 -31.98
N GLY A 145 22.56 42.62 -31.90
CA GLY A 145 21.79 42.20 -33.08
C GLY A 145 22.43 41.08 -33.93
N ARG A 146 23.12 40.10 -33.35
CA ARG A 146 23.62 38.91 -34.10
C ARG A 146 22.77 37.66 -33.83
N ARG A 147 22.34 37.02 -34.93
CA ARG A 147 21.28 36.00 -35.04
C ARG A 147 21.61 34.61 -34.45
N THR A 148 20.60 34.07 -33.76
CA THR A 148 20.24 32.66 -33.45
C THR A 148 21.25 31.73 -32.77
N ARG A 149 22.48 31.51 -33.27
CA ARG A 149 23.33 30.41 -32.76
C ARG A 149 23.93 30.66 -31.38
N VAL A 150 24.24 31.91 -31.04
CA VAL A 150 24.74 32.27 -29.69
C VAL A 150 23.60 32.23 -28.65
N MET A 151 22.36 32.52 -29.04
CA MET A 151 21.20 32.44 -28.15
C MET A 151 20.84 31.00 -27.80
N THR A 152 20.92 30.06 -28.75
CA THR A 152 20.65 28.65 -28.46
C THR A 152 21.69 28.09 -27.50
N LEU A 153 22.99 28.35 -27.72
CA LEU A 153 24.04 27.87 -26.82
C LEU A 153 23.94 28.48 -25.41
N ALA A 154 23.62 29.77 -25.32
CA ALA A 154 23.41 30.45 -24.04
C ALA A 154 22.15 29.95 -23.31
N ALA A 155 21.05 29.67 -24.01
CA ALA A 155 19.82 29.14 -23.42
C ALA A 155 20.01 27.70 -22.91
N THR A 156 20.73 26.85 -23.64
CA THR A 156 21.00 25.46 -23.22
C THR A 156 21.91 25.40 -22.00
N LEU A 157 22.97 26.22 -21.97
CA LEU A 157 23.87 26.31 -20.81
C LEU A 157 23.18 26.94 -19.58
N SER A 158 22.30 27.91 -19.79
CA SER A 158 21.54 28.55 -18.70
C SER A 158 20.46 27.62 -18.14
N GLY A 159 19.78 26.84 -19.00
CA GLY A 159 18.80 25.85 -18.59
C GLY A 159 19.43 24.69 -17.79
N GLY A 160 20.57 24.17 -18.23
CA GLY A 160 21.29 23.12 -17.52
C GLY A 160 21.81 23.55 -16.15
N ALA A 161 22.38 24.76 -16.05
CA ALA A 161 22.88 25.29 -14.78
C ALA A 161 21.74 25.71 -13.82
N GLY A 162 20.64 26.25 -14.33
CA GLY A 162 19.45 26.58 -13.53
C GLY A 162 18.76 25.34 -12.96
N PHE A 163 18.67 24.27 -13.75
CA PHE A 163 18.10 23.00 -13.29
C PHE A 163 18.96 22.34 -12.19
N LEU A 164 20.29 22.38 -12.35
CA LEU A 164 21.21 21.90 -11.31
C LEU A 164 21.13 22.75 -10.03
N LEU A 165 21.01 24.08 -10.14
CA LEU A 165 20.86 24.95 -8.98
C LEU A 165 19.55 24.70 -8.22
N VAL A 166 18.43 24.53 -8.94
CA VAL A 166 17.11 24.24 -8.35
C VAL A 166 17.08 22.87 -7.67
N MET A 167 17.66 21.84 -8.30
CA MET A 167 17.78 20.51 -7.71
C MET A 167 18.63 20.55 -6.43
N TYR A 168 19.73 21.31 -6.44
CA TYR A 168 20.63 21.41 -5.29
C TYR A 168 20.03 22.27 -4.15
N THR A 169 19.34 23.38 -4.44
CA THR A 169 18.67 24.20 -3.42
C THR A 169 17.45 23.50 -2.83
N SER A 170 16.75 22.67 -3.61
CA SER A 170 15.63 21.85 -3.11
C SER A 170 16.15 20.75 -2.17
N THR A 171 17.32 20.18 -2.46
CA THR A 171 17.99 19.22 -1.57
C THR A 171 18.48 19.87 -0.27
N ILE A 172 18.90 21.13 -0.30
CA ILE A 172 19.30 21.90 0.90
C ILE A 172 18.07 22.38 1.69
N ALA A 173 17.00 22.84 1.05
CA ALA A 173 15.74 23.23 1.70
C ALA A 173 15.05 22.04 2.38
N PHE A 174 15.11 20.86 1.76
CA PHE A 174 14.65 19.60 2.35
C PHE A 174 15.52 19.15 3.55
N ARG A 175 16.81 19.52 3.56
CA ARG A 175 17.72 19.27 4.71
C ARG A 175 17.59 20.31 5.83
N LEU A 176 17.31 21.58 5.52
CA LEU A 176 17.16 22.66 6.52
C LEU A 176 15.75 22.74 7.12
N GLY A 177 14.70 22.31 6.40
CA GLY A 177 13.33 22.19 6.93
C GLY A 177 13.17 21.15 8.04
N ARG A 178 14.20 20.33 8.31
CA ARG A 178 14.26 19.36 9.40
C ARG A 178 14.92 19.87 10.69
N VAL A 179 15.36 21.13 10.75
CA VAL A 179 16.21 21.64 11.87
C VAL A 179 15.53 22.69 12.77
N ILE A 180 14.28 23.10 12.53
CA ILE A 180 13.60 24.06 13.43
C ILE A 180 12.25 23.50 13.89
N PRO A 181 12.12 23.05 15.16
CA PRO A 181 10.80 22.76 15.73
C PRO A 181 10.06 24.06 16.05
N PRO A 182 8.71 24.09 16.00
CA PRO A 182 7.95 25.26 16.40
C PRO A 182 8.07 25.48 17.92
N ARG A 183 8.44 26.69 18.32
CA ARG A 183 8.43 27.15 19.72
C ARG A 183 6.99 27.22 20.23
N SER A 184 6.75 26.60 21.38
CA SER A 184 5.55 26.82 22.20
C SER A 184 5.62 28.18 22.91
N LEU A 185 4.55 28.99 22.83
CA LEU A 185 4.23 30.13 23.72
C LEU A 185 2.73 30.52 23.58
N PRO A 186 2.12 31.26 24.53
CA PRO A 186 1.05 30.77 25.40
C PRO A 186 -0.37 31.31 25.08
N ALA A 187 -1.32 30.90 25.92
CA ALA A 187 -2.77 31.07 25.81
C ALA A 187 -3.33 32.51 25.69
N SER A 188 -4.51 32.56 25.04
CA SER A 188 -5.60 33.55 25.06
C SER A 188 -5.59 34.74 24.07
N SER A 189 -6.55 34.76 23.13
CA SER A 189 -7.67 35.74 23.10
C SER A 189 -8.56 35.58 21.83
N THR A 190 -9.82 35.19 22.07
CA THR A 190 -11.11 35.54 21.43
C THR A 190 -11.28 35.90 19.94
N ARG A 191 -12.31 35.22 19.36
CA ARG A 191 -13.24 35.57 18.24
C ARG A 191 -12.70 35.43 16.81
N THR A 192 -13.40 34.84 15.83
CA THR A 192 -14.83 34.49 15.65
C THR A 192 -14.93 33.41 14.55
N SER A 193 -15.79 32.42 14.74
CA SER A 193 -15.99 31.24 13.87
C SER A 193 -16.83 31.51 12.62
N PRO A 194 -16.60 30.76 11.52
CA PRO A 194 -17.65 30.16 10.70
C PRO A 194 -17.94 28.71 11.17
N SER A 195 -19.20 28.27 11.01
CA SER A 195 -19.77 26.99 11.46
C SER A 195 -19.12 25.72 10.84
N PRO A 196 -19.35 24.54 11.43
CA PRO A 196 -18.31 23.54 11.67
C PRO A 196 -18.27 22.40 10.65
N ALA A 197 -17.07 21.84 10.48
CA ALA A 197 -16.89 20.45 10.07
C ALA A 197 -17.56 19.50 11.09
N PRO A 198 -18.00 18.29 10.70
CA PRO A 198 -18.62 17.36 11.63
C PRO A 198 -17.73 17.15 12.87
N SER A 199 -18.40 17.20 14.02
CA SER A 199 -17.86 17.24 15.36
C SER A 199 -16.86 16.11 15.67
N ALA A 200 -15.67 16.49 16.09
CA ALA A 200 -14.61 15.62 16.59
C ALA A 200 -14.84 15.15 18.05
N GLU A 201 -16.08 14.83 18.43
CA GLU A 201 -16.41 14.32 19.78
C GLU A 201 -16.91 12.87 19.81
N GLU A 202 -17.03 12.20 18.66
CA GLU A 202 -17.21 10.74 18.60
C GLU A 202 -15.86 10.07 18.35
N GLY A 203 -15.52 9.05 19.16
CA GLY A 203 -14.26 8.33 19.02
C GLY A 203 -14.10 7.73 17.61
N PRO A 204 -12.86 7.51 17.13
CA PRO A 204 -12.58 7.07 15.75
C PRO A 204 -13.18 5.70 15.34
N ASP A 205 -13.91 5.02 16.22
CA ASP A 205 -14.48 3.68 16.04
C ASP A 205 -16.02 3.63 15.99
N THR A 206 -16.74 4.75 16.19
CA THR A 206 -18.18 4.80 15.99
C THR A 206 -18.46 5.32 14.58
N GLY A 207 -18.54 4.41 13.60
CA GLY A 207 -18.86 4.78 12.21
C GLY A 207 -20.26 5.36 12.08
N SER A 208 -20.54 6.02 10.95
CA SER A 208 -21.90 6.49 10.65
C SER A 208 -22.88 5.31 10.64
N SER A 209 -24.14 5.58 11.02
CA SER A 209 -25.21 4.59 10.93
C SER A 209 -25.36 4.05 9.50
N ALA A 210 -25.13 4.90 8.49
CA ALA A 210 -25.24 4.56 7.08
C ALA A 210 -24.13 3.59 6.64
N GLY A 211 -22.87 3.81 7.02
CA GLY A 211 -21.77 2.90 6.71
C GLY A 211 -21.96 1.51 7.31
N MET A 212 -22.43 1.44 8.56
CA MET A 212 -22.72 0.17 9.22
C MET A 212 -23.91 -0.56 8.59
N GLU A 213 -24.98 0.16 8.22
CA GLU A 213 -26.14 -0.39 7.51
C GLU A 213 -25.72 -0.96 6.15
N ALA A 214 -24.95 -0.18 5.39
CA ALA A 214 -24.41 -0.57 4.09
C ALA A 214 -23.51 -1.82 4.18
N ALA A 215 -22.68 -1.93 5.21
CA ALA A 215 -21.81 -3.08 5.43
C ALA A 215 -22.57 -4.35 5.84
N SER A 216 -23.60 -4.21 6.66
CA SER A 216 -24.33 -5.35 7.26
C SER A 216 -25.46 -5.88 6.39
N ALA A 217 -25.87 -5.15 5.35
CA ALA A 217 -26.92 -5.61 4.45
C ALA A 217 -26.49 -6.90 3.70
N PRO A 218 -27.32 -7.95 3.61
CA PRO A 218 -26.97 -9.19 2.91
C PRO A 218 -26.56 -8.95 1.45
N ILE A 219 -25.58 -9.69 0.95
CA ILE A 219 -25.18 -9.64 -0.47
C ILE A 219 -26.31 -10.24 -1.31
N LYS A 220 -26.84 -9.45 -2.25
CA LYS A 220 -27.91 -9.88 -3.14
C LYS A 220 -27.32 -10.67 -4.31
N VAL A 221 -27.49 -11.99 -4.28
CA VAL A 221 -27.09 -12.88 -5.37
C VAL A 221 -28.28 -13.11 -6.30
N GLY A 222 -28.12 -12.83 -7.59
CA GLY A 222 -29.11 -13.17 -8.61
C GLY A 222 -28.94 -14.61 -9.09
N ALA A 223 -30.02 -15.29 -9.44
CA ALA A 223 -29.96 -16.65 -10.00
C ALA A 223 -29.19 -16.73 -11.34
N ALA A 224 -29.00 -15.59 -12.01
CA ALA A 224 -28.26 -15.47 -13.28
C ALA A 224 -26.90 -14.75 -13.12
N SER A 225 -26.47 -14.48 -11.89
CA SER A 225 -25.17 -13.82 -11.64
C SER A 225 -24.04 -14.71 -12.14
N LYS A 226 -23.17 -14.17 -12.98
CA LYS A 226 -21.96 -14.85 -13.46
C LYS A 226 -21.00 -15.07 -12.28
N THR A 227 -20.11 -16.02 -12.43
CA THR A 227 -18.95 -16.25 -11.56
C THR A 227 -17.66 -15.97 -12.33
N GLU A 228 -16.55 -15.85 -11.62
CA GLU A 228 -15.23 -15.74 -12.22
C GLU A 228 -14.90 -17.02 -13.01
N HIS A 229 -15.41 -18.18 -12.60
CA HIS A 229 -15.31 -19.41 -13.37
C HIS A 229 -16.00 -19.30 -14.74
N ASP A 230 -17.16 -18.62 -14.81
CA ASP A 230 -17.81 -18.35 -16.10
C ASP A 230 -16.94 -17.43 -16.98
N ARG A 231 -16.31 -16.41 -16.36
CA ARG A 231 -15.39 -15.51 -17.05
C ARG A 231 -14.13 -16.24 -17.54
N ASP A 232 -13.61 -17.19 -16.78
CA ASP A 232 -12.45 -17.97 -17.18
C ASP A 232 -12.71 -18.85 -18.38
N ARG A 233 -13.94 -19.38 -18.53
CA ARG A 233 -14.32 -20.08 -19.77
C ARG A 233 -14.28 -19.16 -20.99
N ASP A 234 -14.70 -17.90 -20.83
CA ASP A 234 -14.60 -16.90 -21.91
C ASP A 234 -13.14 -16.53 -22.20
N ARG A 235 -12.28 -16.38 -21.18
CA ARG A 235 -10.84 -16.17 -21.35
C ARG A 235 -10.18 -17.33 -22.09
N ILE A 236 -10.46 -18.57 -21.70
CA ILE A 236 -9.93 -19.77 -22.36
C ILE A 236 -10.32 -19.77 -23.84
N ARG A 237 -11.60 -19.50 -24.16
CA ARG A 237 -12.07 -19.43 -25.56
C ARG A 237 -11.32 -18.34 -26.33
N PHE A 238 -11.18 -17.16 -25.75
CA PHE A 238 -10.51 -16.02 -26.36
C PHE A 238 -9.03 -16.28 -26.66
N PHE A 239 -8.27 -16.77 -25.66
CA PHE A 239 -6.85 -17.06 -25.81
C PHE A 239 -6.60 -18.28 -26.68
N SER A 240 -7.43 -19.33 -26.58
CA SER A 240 -7.34 -20.51 -27.46
C SER A 240 -7.48 -20.11 -28.93
N ARG A 241 -8.49 -19.30 -29.28
CA ARG A 241 -8.69 -18.83 -30.65
C ARG A 241 -7.52 -17.99 -31.17
N ASN A 242 -7.06 -17.03 -30.38
CA ASN A 242 -6.09 -16.03 -30.83
C ASN A 242 -4.62 -16.49 -30.75
N TRP A 243 -4.30 -17.53 -29.97
CA TRP A 243 -2.95 -18.09 -29.86
C TRP A 243 -2.86 -19.52 -30.41
N VAL A 244 -3.60 -20.46 -29.80
CA VAL A 244 -3.44 -21.90 -30.09
C VAL A 244 -3.95 -22.23 -31.50
N GLU A 245 -5.21 -21.93 -31.77
CA GLU A 245 -5.82 -22.20 -33.08
C GLU A 245 -5.18 -21.35 -34.18
N ALA A 246 -4.81 -20.10 -33.87
CA ALA A 246 -4.11 -19.23 -34.80
C ALA A 246 -2.75 -19.85 -35.20
N TYR A 247 -1.94 -20.29 -34.25
CA TYR A 247 -0.67 -20.96 -34.55
C TYR A 247 -0.88 -22.21 -35.40
N GLN A 248 -1.88 -23.04 -35.08
CA GLN A 248 -2.19 -24.26 -35.83
C GLN A 248 -2.62 -23.97 -37.28
N LYS A 249 -3.39 -22.91 -37.52
CA LYS A 249 -3.97 -22.61 -38.84
C LYS A 249 -3.01 -21.83 -39.75
N GLN A 250 -2.20 -20.95 -39.19
CA GLN A 250 -1.48 -19.92 -39.96
C GLN A 250 -0.10 -19.58 -39.41
N GLY A 251 0.36 -20.28 -38.38
CA GLY A 251 1.71 -20.11 -37.83
C GLY A 251 2.79 -20.74 -38.70
N HIS A 252 4.04 -20.35 -38.43
CA HIS A 252 5.18 -21.01 -39.04
C HIS A 252 5.44 -22.34 -38.33
N ARG A 253 5.11 -23.43 -39.03
CA ARG A 253 5.17 -24.80 -38.53
C ARG A 253 6.48 -25.47 -38.94
N ASP A 254 7.21 -26.02 -37.97
CA ASP A 254 8.44 -26.79 -38.22
C ASP A 254 8.52 -27.98 -37.25
N PRO A 255 8.81 -29.20 -37.75
CA PRO A 255 8.97 -30.39 -36.90
C PRO A 255 9.99 -30.25 -35.77
N ARG A 256 10.95 -29.33 -35.87
CA ARG A 256 11.96 -29.06 -34.84
C ARG A 256 11.37 -28.52 -33.53
N TRP A 257 10.28 -27.76 -33.58
CA TRP A 257 9.68 -27.16 -32.37
C TRP A 257 8.18 -27.42 -32.20
N ASP A 258 7.46 -27.82 -33.25
CA ASP A 258 5.99 -27.88 -33.27
C ASP A 258 5.36 -28.62 -32.08
N ALA A 259 5.91 -29.78 -31.72
CA ALA A 259 5.38 -30.60 -30.62
C ALA A 259 5.55 -29.93 -29.26
N THR A 260 6.73 -29.36 -29.01
CA THR A 260 7.05 -28.61 -27.78
C THR A 260 6.27 -27.30 -27.73
N ALA A 261 6.15 -26.60 -28.85
CA ALA A 261 5.41 -25.35 -28.96
C ALA A 261 3.92 -25.50 -28.63
N LEU A 262 3.26 -26.58 -29.08
CA LEU A 262 1.86 -26.84 -28.74
C LEU A 262 1.68 -27.11 -27.26
N ARG A 263 2.55 -27.92 -26.64
CA ARG A 263 2.57 -28.13 -25.18
C ARG A 263 2.78 -26.81 -24.43
N MET A 264 3.73 -26.00 -24.87
CA MET A 264 3.98 -24.67 -24.29
C MET A 264 2.73 -23.78 -24.34
N LEU A 265 2.04 -23.74 -25.47
CA LEU A 265 0.82 -22.95 -25.64
C LEU A 265 -0.34 -23.45 -24.76
N GLU A 266 -0.50 -24.77 -24.61
CA GLU A 266 -1.50 -25.37 -23.73
C GLU A 266 -1.22 -25.07 -22.25
N GLN A 267 0.04 -25.18 -21.82
CA GLN A 267 0.46 -24.81 -20.46
C GLN A 267 0.27 -23.31 -20.19
N TRP A 268 0.63 -22.46 -21.16
CA TRP A 268 0.40 -21.02 -21.07
C TRP A 268 -1.10 -20.69 -20.95
N LEU A 269 -1.95 -21.35 -21.73
CA LEU A 269 -3.40 -21.18 -21.66
C LEU A 269 -3.98 -21.62 -20.30
N ALA A 270 -3.50 -22.75 -19.76
CA ALA A 270 -3.88 -23.22 -18.43
C ALA A 270 -3.54 -22.20 -17.32
N ILE A 271 -2.40 -21.51 -17.43
CA ILE A 271 -2.02 -20.44 -16.50
C ILE A 271 -2.95 -19.22 -16.64
N LYS A 272 -3.45 -18.93 -17.85
CA LYS A 272 -4.38 -17.81 -18.08
C LYS A 272 -5.80 -18.05 -17.57
N ALA A 273 -6.17 -19.30 -17.35
CA ALA A 273 -7.50 -19.68 -16.87
C ALA A 273 -7.79 -19.32 -15.40
N ARG A 274 -6.86 -18.70 -14.66
CA ARG A 274 -6.89 -18.25 -13.24
C ARG A 274 -7.35 -19.26 -12.16
N PHE A 275 -8.22 -20.21 -12.48
CA PHE A 275 -8.46 -21.44 -11.75
C PHE A 275 -7.59 -22.58 -12.28
N PRO A 276 -7.12 -23.48 -11.40
CA PRO A 276 -6.40 -24.67 -11.80
C PRO A 276 -7.25 -25.53 -12.70
N THR A 277 -6.79 -25.67 -13.94
CA THR A 277 -7.08 -26.87 -14.72
C THR A 277 -6.31 -28.03 -14.07
N ASN A 278 -6.91 -29.21 -13.98
CA ASN A 278 -6.22 -30.46 -13.60
C ASN A 278 -5.12 -30.90 -14.61
N ALA A 279 -4.62 -29.98 -15.42
CA ALA A 279 -3.53 -30.21 -16.35
C ALA A 279 -2.24 -30.49 -15.56
N VAL A 280 -1.48 -31.48 -16.02
CA VAL A 280 -0.12 -31.73 -15.56
C VAL A 280 0.64 -30.42 -15.75
N LYS A 281 1.10 -29.79 -14.66
CA LYS A 281 1.94 -28.59 -14.72
C LYS A 281 3.31 -29.01 -15.23
N GLU A 282 3.58 -28.71 -16.50
CA GLU A 282 4.93 -28.76 -17.04
C GLU A 282 5.63 -27.42 -16.79
N ASP A 283 6.96 -27.43 -16.74
CA ASP A 283 7.71 -26.19 -16.57
C ASP A 283 7.65 -25.36 -17.87
N LEU A 284 6.89 -24.27 -17.83
CA LEU A 284 6.71 -23.38 -18.97
C LEU A 284 8.04 -22.72 -19.40
N GLU A 285 8.98 -22.55 -18.48
CA GLU A 285 10.30 -21.99 -18.76
C GLU A 285 11.14 -22.98 -19.57
N GLU A 286 11.18 -24.25 -19.14
CA GLU A 286 11.89 -25.30 -19.87
C GLU A 286 11.33 -25.49 -21.29
N LEU A 287 10.00 -25.52 -21.43
CA LEU A 287 9.36 -25.61 -22.74
C LEU A 287 9.69 -24.40 -23.64
N ALA A 288 9.78 -23.20 -23.06
CA ALA A 288 10.15 -21.99 -23.80
C ALA A 288 11.62 -22.01 -24.25
N ASP A 289 12.52 -22.47 -23.40
CA ASP A 289 13.95 -22.58 -23.70
C ASP A 289 14.20 -23.62 -24.82
N ASP A 290 13.48 -24.75 -24.80
CA ASP A 290 13.54 -25.77 -25.87
C ASP A 290 13.06 -25.21 -27.23
N VAL A 291 11.97 -24.43 -27.23
CA VAL A 291 11.45 -23.77 -28.45
C VAL A 291 12.46 -22.76 -29.00
N LEU A 292 13.10 -21.98 -28.14
CA LEU A 292 14.14 -21.03 -28.55
C LEU A 292 15.39 -21.75 -29.07
N ALA A 293 15.83 -22.84 -28.43
CA ALA A 293 16.98 -23.64 -28.84
C ALA A 293 16.78 -24.29 -30.22
N ALA A 294 15.53 -24.57 -30.61
CA ALA A 294 15.18 -25.03 -31.94
C ALA A 294 15.28 -23.94 -33.04
N ASN A 295 15.62 -22.69 -32.67
CA ASN A 295 15.61 -21.49 -33.51
C ASN A 295 14.22 -21.21 -34.09
N CYS A 296 13.18 -21.29 -33.24
CA CYS A 296 11.84 -20.88 -33.61
C CYS A 296 11.78 -19.37 -33.87
N ASP A 297 11.13 -18.99 -34.97
CA ASP A 297 10.92 -17.61 -35.40
C ASP A 297 9.43 -17.25 -35.52
N ASP A 298 8.51 -18.14 -35.10
CA ASP A 298 7.08 -17.83 -35.12
C ASP A 298 6.76 -16.72 -34.11
N PRO A 299 6.12 -15.62 -34.53
CA PRO A 299 5.91 -14.47 -33.67
C PRO A 299 5.08 -14.74 -32.42
N VAL A 300 4.08 -15.64 -32.48
CA VAL A 300 3.22 -15.95 -31.34
C VAL A 300 3.97 -16.81 -30.33
N LEU A 301 4.81 -17.74 -30.81
CA LEU A 301 5.67 -18.53 -29.96
C LEU A 301 6.74 -17.67 -29.28
N LEU A 302 7.39 -16.75 -30.02
CA LEU A 302 8.34 -15.79 -29.45
C LEU A 302 7.72 -14.93 -28.34
N TYR A 303 6.45 -14.53 -28.48
CA TYR A 303 5.73 -13.82 -27.43
C TYR A 303 5.58 -14.67 -26.16
N VAL A 304 5.23 -15.95 -26.28
CA VAL A 304 5.11 -16.85 -25.12
C VAL A 304 6.48 -17.14 -24.51
N CYS A 305 7.52 -17.33 -25.33
CA CYS A 305 8.89 -17.45 -24.86
C CYS A 305 9.32 -16.20 -24.06
N ALA A 306 9.03 -14.99 -24.56
CA ALA A 306 9.30 -13.74 -23.87
C ALA A 306 8.61 -13.68 -22.49
N ARG A 307 7.39 -14.19 -22.38
CA ARG A 307 6.62 -14.26 -21.13
C ARG A 307 7.21 -15.20 -20.09
N SER A 308 8.01 -16.18 -20.51
CA SER A 308 8.66 -17.18 -19.66
C SER A 308 10.08 -16.78 -19.26
N GLN A 309 10.62 -15.66 -19.75
CA GLN A 309 11.99 -15.26 -19.45
C GLN A 309 12.14 -14.63 -18.06
N LYS A 310 13.16 -15.07 -17.31
CA LYS A 310 13.58 -14.46 -16.04
C LYS A 310 14.38 -13.18 -16.24
N LYS A 311 15.12 -13.08 -17.35
CA LYS A 311 15.96 -11.91 -17.67
C LYS A 311 15.13 -10.90 -18.45
N LYS A 312 14.87 -9.75 -17.82
CA LYS A 312 14.04 -8.67 -18.40
C LYS A 312 14.55 -8.17 -19.75
N ASP A 313 15.86 -8.05 -19.95
CA ASP A 313 16.43 -7.63 -21.23
C ASP A 313 16.15 -8.64 -22.35
N GLU A 314 16.21 -9.93 -22.03
CA GLU A 314 15.89 -10.99 -22.99
C GLU A 314 14.40 -11.05 -23.29
N ALA A 315 13.54 -10.86 -22.27
CA ALA A 315 12.10 -10.72 -22.45
C ALA A 315 11.77 -9.56 -23.40
N ILE A 316 12.38 -8.38 -23.19
CA ILE A 316 12.21 -7.21 -24.06
C ILE A 316 12.64 -7.51 -25.50
N ARG A 317 13.83 -8.12 -25.69
CA ARG A 317 14.34 -8.50 -27.01
C ARG A 317 13.35 -9.40 -27.76
N LEU A 318 12.84 -10.43 -27.09
CA LEU A 318 11.88 -11.37 -27.68
C LEU A 318 10.51 -10.73 -27.96
N PHE A 319 10.02 -9.83 -27.10
CA PHE A 319 8.80 -9.07 -27.40
C PHE A 319 8.97 -8.15 -28.61
N GLU A 320 10.12 -7.49 -28.75
CA GLU A 320 10.42 -6.65 -29.93
C GLU A 320 10.53 -7.47 -31.22
N GLU A 321 11.11 -8.67 -31.14
CA GLU A 321 11.19 -9.60 -32.26
C GLU A 321 9.79 -10.11 -32.66
N SER A 322 9.00 -10.53 -31.67
CA SER A 322 7.60 -10.90 -31.84
C SER A 322 6.78 -9.76 -32.48
N GLU A 323 6.83 -8.55 -31.92
CA GLU A 323 6.10 -7.38 -32.48
C GLU A 323 6.46 -7.16 -33.96
N ARG A 324 7.75 -7.17 -34.28
CA ARG A 324 8.25 -6.92 -35.63
C ARG A 324 7.77 -7.96 -36.62
N ALA A 325 7.79 -9.23 -36.22
CA ALA A 325 7.33 -10.35 -37.03
C ALA A 325 5.80 -10.41 -37.15
N LEU A 326 5.05 -9.93 -36.15
CA LEU A 326 3.58 -9.84 -36.20
C LEU A 326 3.10 -8.80 -37.21
N LYS A 327 3.88 -7.74 -37.47
CA LYS A 327 3.52 -6.68 -38.39
C LYS A 327 3.45 -7.20 -39.84
N GLY A 328 2.24 -7.27 -40.39
CA GLY A 328 1.99 -7.81 -41.74
C GLY A 328 1.87 -9.34 -41.79
N SER A 329 1.90 -10.02 -40.64
CA SER A 329 1.60 -11.44 -40.51
C SER A 329 0.09 -11.69 -40.66
N PRO A 330 -0.34 -12.95 -40.86
CA PRO A 330 -1.77 -13.29 -40.84
C PRO A 330 -2.39 -13.22 -39.43
N TYR A 331 -1.59 -13.07 -38.37
CA TYR A 331 -2.08 -13.00 -36.99
C TYR A 331 -2.88 -11.73 -36.72
N LYS A 332 -3.86 -11.85 -35.83
CA LYS A 332 -4.74 -10.76 -35.45
C LYS A 332 -4.02 -9.74 -34.55
N GLY A 333 -4.43 -8.48 -34.66
CA GLY A 333 -3.81 -7.32 -34.00
C GLY A 333 -3.71 -7.45 -32.48
N ILE A 334 -4.56 -8.27 -31.85
CA ILE A 334 -4.45 -8.54 -30.41
C ILE A 334 -3.12 -9.16 -30.01
N THR A 335 -2.57 -10.09 -30.80
CA THR A 335 -1.27 -10.71 -30.49
C THR A 335 -0.16 -9.66 -30.51
N ARG A 336 -0.22 -8.72 -31.47
CA ARG A 336 0.70 -7.58 -31.56
C ARG A 336 0.52 -6.63 -30.37
N PHE A 337 -0.71 -6.33 -29.99
CA PHE A 337 -0.99 -5.50 -28.81
C PHE A 337 -0.34 -6.08 -27.54
N PHE A 338 -0.48 -7.39 -27.31
CA PHE A 338 0.11 -8.06 -26.15
C PHE A 338 1.64 -8.02 -26.15
N ALA A 339 2.28 -8.22 -27.31
CA ALA A 339 3.73 -8.12 -27.46
C ALA A 339 4.24 -6.71 -27.10
N VAL A 340 3.60 -5.66 -27.63
CA VAL A 340 4.02 -4.27 -27.37
C VAL A 340 3.80 -3.86 -25.92
N VAL A 341 2.66 -4.22 -25.33
CA VAL A 341 2.41 -3.95 -23.91
C VAL A 341 3.44 -4.66 -23.03
N GLY A 342 3.88 -5.87 -23.42
CA GLY A 342 4.97 -6.58 -22.78
C GLY A 342 6.27 -5.78 -22.72
N ILE A 343 6.68 -5.17 -23.83
CA ILE A 343 7.86 -4.27 -23.88
C ILE A 343 7.74 -3.16 -22.82
N SER A 344 6.61 -2.44 -22.83
CA SER A 344 6.40 -1.30 -21.92
C SER A 344 6.41 -1.72 -20.45
N ARG A 345 5.90 -2.92 -20.16
CA ARG A 345 5.84 -3.48 -18.81
C ARG A 345 7.23 -3.81 -18.31
N GLU A 346 8.00 -4.60 -19.07
CA GLU A 346 9.34 -5.02 -18.64
C GLU A 346 10.28 -3.81 -18.47
N GLN A 347 10.21 -2.82 -19.36
CA GLN A 347 10.96 -1.57 -19.22
C GLN A 347 10.61 -0.82 -17.91
N ARG A 348 9.33 -0.80 -17.52
CA ARG A 348 8.87 -0.15 -16.29
C ARG A 348 9.20 -0.94 -15.03
N GLU A 349 9.25 -2.27 -15.14
CA GLU A 349 9.72 -3.14 -14.07
C GLU A 349 11.25 -3.06 -13.89
N GLN A 350 12.02 -2.73 -14.94
CA GLN A 350 13.45 -2.41 -14.83
C GLN A 350 13.66 -1.01 -14.24
N SER A 351 12.92 -0.01 -14.73
CA SER A 351 13.00 1.36 -14.27
C SER A 351 11.64 2.04 -14.29
N ARG A 352 11.18 2.51 -13.13
CA ARG A 352 9.91 3.24 -13.00
C ARG A 352 9.88 4.54 -13.83
N THR A 353 11.03 5.08 -14.22
CA THR A 353 11.18 6.30 -15.02
C THR A 353 11.48 6.00 -16.50
N ALA A 354 11.39 4.75 -16.94
CA ALA A 354 11.56 4.39 -18.34
C ALA A 354 10.56 5.16 -19.22
N ASP A 355 11.06 5.70 -20.34
CA ASP A 355 10.22 6.32 -21.36
C ASP A 355 9.54 5.24 -22.19
N VAL A 356 8.22 5.13 -22.01
CA VAL A 356 7.37 4.16 -22.70
C VAL A 356 6.43 4.80 -23.71
N ALA A 357 6.64 6.08 -24.07
CA ALA A 357 5.78 6.78 -25.03
C ALA A 357 5.77 6.11 -26.42
N GLY A 358 6.95 5.64 -26.87
CA GLY A 358 7.08 4.91 -28.13
C GLY A 358 6.31 3.59 -28.15
N PRO A 359 6.56 2.66 -27.19
CA PRO A 359 5.76 1.45 -27.03
C PRO A 359 4.26 1.73 -26.88
N ASP A 360 3.85 2.71 -26.07
CA ASP A 360 2.43 3.04 -25.88
C ASP A 360 1.77 3.48 -27.20
N ALA A 361 2.43 4.27 -28.04
CA ALA A 361 1.89 4.67 -29.33
C ALA A 361 1.64 3.45 -30.24
N ARG A 362 2.60 2.50 -30.29
CA ARG A 362 2.47 1.26 -31.07
C ARG A 362 1.42 0.31 -30.49
N ALA A 363 1.27 0.26 -29.17
CA ALA A 363 0.21 -0.50 -28.50
C ALA A 363 -1.16 0.07 -28.85
N LEU A 364 -1.32 1.40 -28.89
CA LEU A 364 -2.57 2.02 -29.32
C LEU A 364 -2.92 1.71 -30.78
N GLU A 365 -1.93 1.70 -31.69
CA GLU A 365 -2.13 1.27 -33.08
C GLU A 365 -2.60 -0.19 -33.14
N ALA A 366 -1.90 -1.11 -32.46
CA ALA A 366 -2.25 -2.52 -32.43
C ALA A 366 -3.61 -2.78 -31.77
N LEU A 367 -3.99 -1.99 -30.77
CA LEU A 367 -5.33 -2.06 -30.17
C LEU A 367 -6.41 -1.66 -31.18
N LYS A 368 -6.22 -0.57 -31.95
CA LYS A 368 -7.17 -0.16 -32.98
C LYS A 368 -7.35 -1.25 -34.05
N GLU A 369 -6.25 -1.89 -34.46
CA GLU A 369 -6.31 -3.05 -35.36
C GLU A 369 -7.14 -4.18 -34.73
N ALA A 370 -6.86 -4.53 -33.48
CA ALA A 370 -7.55 -5.61 -32.77
C ALA A 370 -9.06 -5.40 -32.61
N LEU A 371 -9.50 -4.16 -32.38
CA LEU A 371 -10.92 -3.84 -32.25
C LEU A 371 -11.70 -4.07 -33.55
N GLY A 372 -11.06 -3.95 -34.71
CA GLY A 372 -11.71 -4.03 -36.03
C GLY A 372 -11.48 -5.33 -36.82
N ASP A 373 -10.46 -6.12 -36.48
CA ASP A 373 -9.98 -7.23 -37.33
C ASP A 373 -10.55 -8.62 -36.99
N GLY A 374 -11.40 -8.70 -35.96
CA GLY A 374 -11.97 -9.95 -35.46
C GLY A 374 -11.16 -10.63 -34.36
N SER A 375 -10.19 -9.93 -33.76
CA SER A 375 -9.53 -10.39 -32.53
C SER A 375 -10.54 -10.70 -31.41
N PHE A 376 -11.58 -9.86 -31.32
CA PHE A 376 -12.75 -10.06 -30.46
C PHE A 376 -13.93 -10.54 -31.32
N ALA A 377 -14.55 -11.66 -30.96
CA ALA A 377 -15.74 -12.13 -31.66
C ALA A 377 -16.98 -11.33 -31.22
N PRO A 378 -18.05 -11.29 -32.03
CA PRO A 378 -19.32 -10.69 -31.60
C PRO A 378 -19.80 -11.26 -30.26
N GLY A 379 -20.14 -10.40 -29.29
CA GLY A 379 -20.53 -10.82 -27.94
C GLY A 379 -19.37 -10.97 -26.95
N GLU A 380 -18.11 -10.78 -27.37
CA GLU A 380 -16.93 -10.81 -26.48
C GLU A 380 -16.48 -9.39 -26.07
N GLU A 381 -17.38 -8.41 -26.06
CA GLU A 381 -17.00 -7.03 -25.70
C GLU A 381 -16.46 -6.93 -24.27
N ALA A 382 -16.92 -7.81 -23.37
CA ALA A 382 -16.37 -7.91 -22.01
C ALA A 382 -14.90 -8.35 -22.00
N MET A 383 -14.41 -9.07 -23.03
CA MET A 383 -12.99 -9.41 -23.16
C MET A 383 -12.13 -8.18 -23.47
N ILE A 384 -12.68 -7.15 -24.12
CA ILE A 384 -11.97 -5.87 -24.29
C ILE A 384 -11.70 -5.25 -22.92
N VAL A 385 -12.68 -5.31 -22.01
CA VAL A 385 -12.55 -4.82 -20.64
C VAL A 385 -11.60 -5.71 -19.83
N ASP A 386 -11.68 -7.03 -19.97
CA ASP A 386 -10.79 -7.96 -19.24
C ASP A 386 -9.30 -7.79 -19.64
N VAL A 387 -9.02 -7.65 -20.94
CA VAL A 387 -7.65 -7.46 -21.47
C VAL A 387 -7.03 -6.17 -20.93
N LEU A 388 -7.81 -5.10 -20.80
CA LEU A 388 -7.37 -3.78 -20.36
C LEU A 388 -7.55 -3.53 -18.86
N GLY A 389 -8.30 -4.38 -18.16
CA GLY A 389 -8.66 -4.24 -16.74
C GLY A 389 -7.47 -4.39 -15.79
N ASP A 390 -7.67 -4.13 -14.48
CA ASP A 390 -6.57 -3.99 -13.51
C ASP A 390 -5.75 -5.26 -13.29
N SER A 391 -6.36 -6.42 -13.46
CA SER A 391 -5.64 -7.70 -13.45
C SER A 391 -5.26 -8.18 -14.86
N GLY A 392 -5.64 -7.45 -15.90
CA GLY A 392 -5.35 -7.73 -17.30
C GLY A 392 -3.95 -7.28 -17.70
N TRP A 393 -3.47 -7.80 -18.83
CA TRP A 393 -2.13 -7.47 -19.32
C TRP A 393 -2.00 -5.99 -19.71
N GLY A 394 -3.10 -5.41 -20.20
CA GLY A 394 -3.20 -4.02 -20.62
C GLY A 394 -3.34 -3.00 -19.49
N ALA A 395 -3.42 -3.40 -18.21
CA ALA A 395 -3.67 -2.51 -17.07
C ALA A 395 -2.77 -1.26 -17.08
N SER A 396 -1.45 -1.48 -17.15
CA SER A 396 -0.46 -0.39 -17.13
C SER A 396 -0.61 0.55 -18.33
N PHE A 397 -0.83 0.00 -19.52
CA PHE A 397 -1.11 0.78 -20.74
C PHE A 397 -2.41 1.59 -20.60
N ARG A 398 -3.50 0.95 -20.13
CA ARG A 398 -4.79 1.61 -19.85
C ARG A 398 -4.60 2.81 -18.94
N THR A 399 -3.84 2.68 -17.86
CA THR A 399 -3.64 3.80 -16.92
C THR A 399 -3.00 5.04 -17.55
N ARG A 400 -2.19 4.88 -18.60
CA ARG A 400 -1.52 5.99 -19.28
C ARG A 400 -2.30 6.51 -20.48
N GLN A 401 -3.10 5.66 -21.12
CA GLN A 401 -3.73 5.94 -22.41
C GLN A 401 -5.27 6.01 -22.35
N ARG A 402 -5.86 6.30 -21.18
CA ARG A 402 -7.33 6.28 -20.94
C ARG A 402 -8.14 7.02 -22.01
N GLU A 403 -7.79 8.27 -22.28
CA GLU A 403 -8.52 9.08 -23.28
C GLU A 403 -8.38 8.48 -24.69
N ALA A 404 -7.17 8.07 -25.05
CA ALA A 404 -6.88 7.51 -26.37
C ALA A 404 -7.62 6.18 -26.58
N ILE A 405 -7.75 5.36 -25.54
CA ILE A 405 -8.53 4.12 -25.53
C ILE A 405 -10.03 4.43 -25.68
N ALA A 406 -10.57 5.37 -24.89
CA ALA A 406 -11.97 5.76 -24.99
C ALA A 406 -12.33 6.21 -26.42
N ARG A 407 -11.49 7.07 -27.03
CA ARG A 407 -11.63 7.50 -28.43
C ARG A 407 -11.52 6.34 -29.42
N ALA A 408 -10.56 5.43 -29.23
CA ALA A 408 -10.37 4.30 -30.14
C ALA A 408 -11.58 3.36 -30.14
N VAL A 409 -12.09 3.03 -28.95
CA VAL A 409 -13.28 2.18 -28.78
C VAL A 409 -14.53 2.85 -29.34
N GLU A 410 -14.76 4.14 -29.04
CA GLU A 410 -15.90 4.90 -29.55
C GLU A 410 -15.89 4.99 -31.09
N SER A 411 -14.71 5.06 -31.71
CA SER A 411 -14.57 5.20 -33.16
C SER A 411 -14.77 3.89 -33.94
N GLU A 412 -14.80 2.73 -33.29
CA GLU A 412 -14.92 1.43 -33.94
C GLU A 412 -16.38 0.94 -33.94
N PRO A 413 -17.08 0.94 -35.10
CA PRO A 413 -18.50 0.57 -35.17
C PRO A 413 -18.80 -0.88 -34.80
N LYS A 414 -17.81 -1.78 -34.86
CA LYS A 414 -17.97 -3.18 -34.47
C LYS A 414 -17.97 -3.39 -32.96
N VAL A 415 -17.52 -2.41 -32.18
CA VAL A 415 -17.51 -2.49 -30.72
C VAL A 415 -18.79 -1.89 -30.18
N ALA A 416 -19.45 -2.59 -29.26
CA ALA A 416 -20.68 -2.10 -28.67
C ALA A 416 -20.45 -0.78 -27.91
N ARG A 417 -21.36 0.19 -28.11
CA ARG A 417 -21.26 1.55 -27.56
C ARG A 417 -21.03 1.59 -26.05
N TRP A 418 -21.59 0.64 -25.30
CA TRP A 418 -21.46 0.60 -23.83
C TRP A 418 -19.99 0.51 -23.38
N VAL A 419 -19.10 -0.09 -24.18
CA VAL A 419 -17.66 -0.17 -23.88
C VAL A 419 -17.01 1.21 -24.00
N GLY A 420 -17.39 1.99 -25.00
CA GLY A 420 -16.93 3.37 -25.16
C GLY A 420 -17.43 4.26 -24.03
N ASP A 421 -18.71 4.13 -23.67
CA ASP A 421 -19.29 4.85 -22.53
C ASP A 421 -18.56 4.47 -21.21
N LEU A 422 -18.24 3.19 -20.98
CA LEU A 422 -17.45 2.75 -19.83
C LEU A 422 -16.09 3.47 -19.76
N TYR A 423 -15.30 3.46 -20.83
CA TYR A 423 -13.97 4.06 -20.83
C TYR A 423 -13.98 5.59 -20.75
N TRP A 424 -15.00 6.25 -21.31
CA TRP A 424 -15.21 7.68 -21.07
C TRP A 424 -15.54 7.96 -19.60
N GLY A 425 -16.37 7.13 -18.97
CA GLY A 425 -16.62 7.18 -17.53
C GLY A 425 -15.33 7.09 -16.70
N GLU A 426 -14.50 6.06 -16.95
CA GLU A 426 -13.21 5.89 -16.28
C GLU A 426 -12.24 7.05 -16.53
N HIS A 427 -12.24 7.62 -17.73
CA HIS A 427 -11.44 8.79 -18.06
C HIS A 427 -11.85 10.00 -17.20
N HIS A 428 -13.14 10.28 -17.12
CA HIS A 428 -13.67 11.41 -16.34
C HIS A 428 -13.47 11.24 -14.84
N ILE A 429 -13.59 10.03 -14.29
CA ILE A 429 -13.19 9.76 -12.89
C ILE A 429 -11.74 10.21 -12.63
N ARG A 430 -10.83 9.86 -13.53
CA ARG A 430 -9.41 10.19 -13.37
C ARG A 430 -9.13 11.66 -13.58
N GLU A 431 -9.84 12.30 -14.49
CA GLU A 431 -9.81 13.74 -14.65
C GLU A 431 -10.30 14.45 -13.38
N ALA A 432 -11.35 13.93 -12.73
CA ALA A 432 -11.84 14.43 -11.45
C ALA A 432 -10.70 14.47 -10.41
N TRP A 433 -10.06 13.33 -10.16
CA TRP A 433 -8.95 13.25 -9.21
C TRP A 433 -7.75 14.13 -9.60
N ARG A 434 -7.48 14.27 -10.90
CA ARG A 434 -6.44 15.19 -11.39
C ARG A 434 -6.75 16.65 -11.07
N ARG A 435 -8.01 17.08 -11.24
CA ARG A 435 -8.47 18.44 -10.92
C ARG A 435 -8.49 18.71 -9.42
N ARG A 436 -8.93 17.74 -8.62
CA ARG A 436 -8.90 17.80 -7.15
C ARG A 436 -7.47 17.94 -6.62
N GLY A 437 -6.55 17.18 -7.21
CA GLY A 437 -5.18 17.01 -6.74
C GLY A 437 -5.05 15.95 -5.64
N GLY A 438 -3.81 15.65 -5.26
CA GLY A 438 -3.48 14.61 -4.27
C GLY A 438 -3.41 15.08 -2.81
N GLY A 439 -3.83 16.31 -2.53
CA GLY A 439 -3.83 16.85 -1.16
C GLY A 439 -4.91 16.25 -0.27
N PHE A 440 -4.75 16.44 1.04
CA PHE A 440 -5.82 16.17 2.01
C PHE A 440 -7.01 17.12 1.76
N ALA A 441 -8.21 16.71 2.17
CA ALA A 441 -9.46 17.44 1.84
C ALA A 441 -9.43 18.92 2.24
N ASP A 442 -8.83 19.23 3.39
CA ASP A 442 -8.61 20.57 3.94
C ASP A 442 -7.59 21.41 3.15
N THR A 443 -6.77 20.77 2.31
CA THR A 443 -5.78 21.45 1.45
C THR A 443 -6.26 21.69 0.01
N VAL A 444 -7.41 21.14 -0.37
CA VAL A 444 -7.94 21.27 -1.73
C VAL A 444 -8.68 22.60 -1.86
N LYS A 445 -8.38 23.36 -2.90
CA LYS A 445 -9.04 24.64 -3.19
C LYS A 445 -10.47 24.43 -3.68
N ALA A 446 -11.33 25.43 -3.49
CA ALA A 446 -12.72 25.41 -3.95
C ALA A 446 -12.85 25.12 -5.46
N GLU A 447 -11.96 25.66 -6.29
CA GLU A 447 -11.94 25.39 -7.73
C GLU A 447 -11.59 23.94 -8.05
N GLY A 448 -10.72 23.32 -7.22
CA GLY A 448 -10.37 21.90 -7.31
C GLY A 448 -11.58 21.01 -7.02
N TRP A 449 -12.35 21.36 -5.99
CA TRP A 449 -13.62 20.67 -5.65
C TRP A 449 -14.68 20.82 -6.74
N LYS A 450 -14.88 22.04 -7.27
CA LYS A 450 -15.81 22.25 -8.38
C LYS A 450 -15.42 21.45 -9.63
N GLY A 451 -14.13 21.39 -9.94
CA GLY A 451 -13.62 20.59 -11.04
C GLY A 451 -13.82 19.09 -10.80
N PHE A 452 -13.58 18.62 -9.59
CA PHE A 452 -13.82 17.25 -9.17
C PHE A 452 -15.29 16.84 -9.37
N GLU A 453 -16.23 17.60 -8.79
CA GLU A 453 -17.67 17.32 -8.90
C GLU A 453 -18.14 17.34 -10.36
N SER A 454 -17.73 18.33 -11.15
CA SER A 454 -18.14 18.45 -12.56
C SER A 454 -17.71 17.24 -13.39
N GLU A 455 -16.50 16.73 -13.17
CA GLU A 455 -16.00 15.56 -13.89
C GLU A 455 -16.69 14.28 -13.41
N LEU A 456 -16.97 14.15 -12.12
CA LEU A 456 -17.72 13.00 -11.60
C LEU A 456 -19.16 12.93 -12.11
N HIS A 457 -19.89 14.05 -12.25
CA HIS A 457 -21.22 14.04 -12.87
C HIS A 457 -21.15 13.67 -14.37
N THR A 458 -20.05 14.04 -15.03
CA THR A 458 -19.82 13.63 -16.42
C THR A 458 -19.57 12.11 -16.48
N ALA A 459 -18.74 11.58 -15.58
CA ALA A 459 -18.53 10.14 -15.45
C ALA A 459 -19.83 9.40 -15.14
N GLU A 460 -20.66 9.92 -14.22
CA GLU A 460 -21.97 9.37 -13.87
C GLU A 460 -22.87 9.22 -15.12
N THR A 461 -22.90 10.24 -15.98
CA THR A 461 -23.70 10.22 -17.22
C THR A 461 -23.25 9.12 -18.16
N PHE A 462 -21.94 8.94 -18.34
CA PHE A 462 -21.37 7.88 -19.17
C PHE A 462 -21.63 6.49 -18.57
N LEU A 463 -21.31 6.29 -17.30
CA LEU A 463 -21.44 5.01 -16.62
C LEU A 463 -22.90 4.56 -16.46
N THR A 464 -23.83 5.50 -16.26
CA THR A 464 -25.27 5.19 -16.24
C THR A 464 -25.74 4.66 -17.59
N ARG A 465 -25.28 5.24 -18.71
CA ARG A 465 -25.60 4.74 -20.05
C ARG A 465 -24.98 3.38 -20.32
N ALA A 466 -23.71 3.19 -19.93
CA ALA A 466 -23.02 1.91 -20.06
C ALA A 466 -23.75 0.79 -19.28
N TRP A 467 -24.10 1.05 -18.01
CA TRP A 467 -24.84 0.12 -17.17
C TRP A 467 -26.25 -0.16 -17.72
N ALA A 468 -26.98 0.86 -18.16
CA ALA A 468 -28.32 0.67 -18.72
C ALA A 468 -28.31 -0.17 -20.02
N ALA A 469 -27.26 -0.04 -20.83
CA ALA A 469 -27.11 -0.81 -22.06
C ALA A 469 -26.66 -2.26 -21.80
N LYS A 470 -25.88 -2.49 -20.74
CA LYS A 470 -25.31 -3.81 -20.40
C LYS A 470 -25.32 -4.07 -18.88
N PRO A 471 -26.50 -4.22 -18.25
CA PRO A 471 -26.60 -4.37 -16.79
C PRO A 471 -26.15 -5.75 -16.30
N ASP A 472 -25.96 -6.71 -17.20
CA ASP A 472 -25.43 -8.05 -16.97
C ASP A 472 -23.89 -8.13 -17.00
N GLU A 473 -23.22 -6.97 -17.05
CA GLU A 473 -21.78 -6.83 -16.89
C GLU A 473 -21.46 -5.95 -15.67
N PRO A 474 -20.48 -6.32 -14.83
CA PRO A 474 -20.25 -5.64 -13.55
C PRO A 474 -19.49 -4.32 -13.67
N PHE A 475 -18.86 -4.07 -14.82
CA PHE A 475 -17.83 -3.03 -14.99
C PHE A 475 -18.33 -1.61 -14.72
N ALA A 476 -19.45 -1.22 -15.34
CA ALA A 476 -19.99 0.13 -15.19
C ALA A 476 -20.52 0.38 -13.78
N ALA A 477 -21.13 -0.64 -13.16
CA ALA A 477 -21.61 -0.55 -11.79
C ALA A 477 -20.44 -0.42 -10.80
N ALA A 478 -19.37 -1.20 -10.97
CA ALA A 478 -18.18 -1.09 -10.14
C ALA A 478 -17.47 0.26 -10.30
N ALA A 479 -17.30 0.77 -11.53
CA ALA A 479 -16.73 2.09 -11.75
C ALA A 479 -17.58 3.22 -11.13
N MET A 480 -18.90 3.05 -11.11
CA MET A 480 -19.81 4.01 -10.49
C MET A 480 -19.67 4.10 -8.97
N MET A 481 -19.16 3.05 -8.31
CA MET A 481 -18.89 3.10 -6.87
C MET A 481 -17.87 4.20 -6.54
N GLU A 482 -16.82 4.38 -7.34
CA GLU A 482 -15.84 5.46 -7.15
C GLU A 482 -16.47 6.86 -7.38
N VAL A 483 -17.44 6.96 -8.30
CA VAL A 483 -18.22 8.20 -8.51
C VAL A 483 -19.06 8.51 -7.28
N MET A 484 -19.79 7.52 -6.75
CA MET A 484 -20.65 7.70 -5.57
C MET A 484 -19.85 7.93 -4.29
N LEU A 485 -18.64 7.40 -4.18
CA LEU A 485 -17.73 7.76 -3.07
C LEU A 485 -17.41 9.26 -3.08
N GLY A 486 -17.32 9.88 -4.26
CA GLY A 486 -17.03 11.29 -4.42
C GLY A 486 -18.25 12.23 -4.42
N LEU A 487 -19.44 11.75 -4.81
CA LEU A 487 -20.67 12.56 -4.95
C LEU A 487 -21.79 12.24 -3.95
N GLY A 488 -21.81 11.04 -3.39
CA GLY A 488 -22.86 10.53 -2.50
C GLY A 488 -22.27 10.03 -1.18
N GLY A 489 -22.77 8.91 -0.67
CA GLY A 489 -22.25 8.25 0.52
C GLY A 489 -22.27 6.73 0.42
N ALA A 490 -22.03 6.07 1.55
CA ALA A 490 -21.91 4.61 1.63
C ALA A 490 -23.17 3.87 1.14
N THR A 491 -24.36 4.45 1.29
CA THR A 491 -25.63 3.87 0.85
C THR A 491 -25.77 3.87 -0.68
N GLU A 492 -25.38 4.96 -1.34
CA GLU A 492 -25.35 5.05 -2.79
C GLU A 492 -24.28 4.10 -3.36
N VAL A 493 -23.09 4.07 -2.77
CA VAL A 493 -22.04 3.09 -3.14
C VAL A 493 -22.57 1.67 -2.99
N ARG A 494 -23.27 1.35 -1.90
CA ARG A 494 -23.84 0.02 -1.67
C ARG A 494 -24.87 -0.37 -2.73
N THR A 495 -25.64 0.58 -3.24
CA THR A 495 -26.59 0.34 -4.33
C THR A 495 -25.88 -0.11 -5.60
N TRP A 496 -24.73 0.49 -5.93
CA TRP A 496 -23.95 0.12 -7.11
C TRP A 496 -23.13 -1.15 -6.89
N PHE A 497 -22.67 -1.39 -5.67
CA PHE A 497 -22.13 -2.70 -5.27
C PHE A 497 -23.14 -3.82 -5.52
N ASP A 498 -24.38 -3.67 -5.04
CA ASP A 498 -25.46 -4.65 -5.26
C ASP A 498 -25.71 -4.90 -6.77
N ARG A 499 -25.61 -3.86 -7.61
CA ARG A 499 -25.72 -3.99 -9.08
C ARG A 499 -24.55 -4.76 -9.69
N ALA A 500 -23.32 -4.50 -9.25
CA ALA A 500 -22.14 -5.20 -9.73
C ALA A 500 -22.19 -6.69 -9.38
N VAL A 501 -22.52 -7.03 -8.12
CA VAL A 501 -22.60 -8.43 -7.68
C VAL A 501 -23.82 -9.16 -8.22
N ALA A 502 -24.90 -8.45 -8.57
CA ALA A 502 -26.00 -9.04 -9.32
C ALA A 502 -25.58 -9.47 -10.74
N ALA A 503 -24.65 -8.75 -11.38
CA ALA A 503 -24.10 -9.12 -12.69
C ALA A 503 -23.06 -10.25 -12.60
N GLN A 504 -22.09 -10.11 -11.69
CA GLN A 504 -21.08 -11.14 -11.40
C GLN A 504 -20.80 -11.18 -9.89
N VAL A 505 -21.21 -12.27 -9.23
CA VAL A 505 -21.28 -12.37 -7.76
C VAL A 505 -19.95 -12.20 -7.07
N ASP A 506 -18.87 -12.62 -7.72
CA ASP A 506 -17.50 -12.63 -7.22
C ASP A 506 -16.59 -11.65 -7.97
N TYR A 507 -17.18 -10.56 -8.50
CA TYR A 507 -16.41 -9.49 -9.12
C TYR A 507 -15.59 -8.70 -8.09
N GLN A 508 -14.37 -9.18 -7.85
CA GLN A 508 -13.46 -8.71 -6.80
C GLN A 508 -13.26 -7.18 -6.72
N PRO A 509 -13.18 -6.42 -7.84
CA PRO A 509 -13.05 -4.96 -7.76
C PRO A 509 -14.20 -4.27 -6.99
N ALA A 510 -15.43 -4.80 -7.05
CA ALA A 510 -16.54 -4.24 -6.29
C ALA A 510 -16.39 -4.45 -4.77
N TYR A 511 -15.91 -5.62 -4.35
CA TYR A 511 -15.62 -5.90 -2.92
C TYR A 511 -14.49 -5.04 -2.39
N THR A 512 -13.44 -4.84 -3.21
CA THR A 512 -12.30 -3.97 -2.87
C THR A 512 -12.75 -2.52 -2.70
N GLU A 513 -13.57 -2.01 -3.62
CA GLU A 513 -14.08 -0.63 -3.55
C GLU A 513 -15.07 -0.44 -2.39
N MET A 514 -15.88 -1.45 -2.08
CA MET A 514 -16.74 -1.42 -0.90
C MET A 514 -15.92 -1.35 0.40
N LEU A 515 -14.87 -2.16 0.55
CA LEU A 515 -13.97 -2.07 1.69
C LEU A 515 -13.27 -0.70 1.76
N TRP A 516 -12.88 -0.14 0.61
CA TRP A 516 -12.29 1.20 0.54
C TRP A 516 -13.26 2.27 1.03
N THR A 517 -14.52 2.21 0.61
CA THR A 517 -15.60 3.13 1.02
C THR A 517 -15.90 3.04 2.51
N LEU A 518 -15.80 1.85 3.11
CA LEU A 518 -16.13 1.64 4.52
C LEU A 518 -15.02 2.07 5.51
N ARG A 519 -13.93 2.68 5.03
CA ARG A 519 -12.85 3.15 5.91
C ARG A 519 -13.26 4.39 6.72
N PRO A 520 -12.67 4.62 7.90
CA PRO A 520 -13.03 5.75 8.76
C PRO A 520 -12.98 7.13 8.09
N ARG A 521 -12.07 7.33 7.12
CA ARG A 521 -11.94 8.60 6.38
C ARG A 521 -13.06 8.88 5.36
N TRP A 522 -13.95 7.93 5.14
CA TRP A 522 -15.04 7.98 4.16
C TRP A 522 -16.40 7.70 4.82
N ASP A 523 -16.59 8.22 6.04
CA ASP A 523 -17.81 8.06 6.85
C ASP A 523 -18.13 6.60 7.28
N GLY A 524 -17.17 5.69 7.08
CA GLY A 524 -17.22 4.31 7.56
C GLY A 524 -16.57 4.12 8.92
N SER A 525 -16.16 2.89 9.23
CA SER A 525 -15.38 2.54 10.43
C SER A 525 -14.70 1.19 10.25
N HIS A 526 -13.69 0.90 11.06
CA HIS A 526 -13.10 -0.44 11.08
C HIS A 526 -14.12 -1.52 11.48
N ALA A 527 -15.07 -1.18 12.35
CA ALA A 527 -16.20 -2.04 12.67
C ALA A 527 -17.07 -2.35 11.43
N ALA A 528 -17.37 -1.34 10.60
CA ALA A 528 -18.12 -1.52 9.36
C ALA A 528 -17.34 -2.36 8.33
N MET A 529 -16.03 -2.16 8.19
CA MET A 529 -15.19 -3.01 7.33
C MET A 529 -15.24 -4.48 7.75
N LEU A 530 -15.08 -4.77 9.05
CA LEU A 530 -15.22 -6.14 9.57
C LEU A 530 -16.64 -6.70 9.40
N ALA A 531 -17.67 -5.88 9.60
CA ALA A 531 -19.06 -6.28 9.38
C ALA A 531 -19.29 -6.69 7.93
N PHE A 532 -18.76 -5.93 6.96
CA PHE A 532 -18.85 -6.29 5.55
C PHE A 532 -18.11 -7.60 5.23
N GLY A 533 -16.91 -7.80 5.80
CA GLY A 533 -16.21 -9.07 5.71
C GLY A 533 -17.05 -10.25 6.24
N ARG A 534 -17.72 -10.07 7.39
CA ARG A 534 -18.64 -11.07 7.95
C ARG A 534 -19.87 -11.29 7.07
N THR A 535 -20.43 -10.26 6.45
CA THR A 535 -21.50 -10.37 5.46
C THR A 535 -21.07 -11.23 4.26
N ALA A 536 -19.84 -11.03 3.78
CA ALA A 536 -19.27 -11.82 2.70
C ALA A 536 -19.08 -13.30 3.09
N LEU A 537 -18.56 -13.57 4.30
CA LEU A 537 -18.48 -14.93 4.85
C LEU A 537 -19.87 -15.58 4.98
N ALA A 538 -20.87 -14.83 5.49
CA ALA A 538 -22.23 -15.31 5.70
C ALA A 538 -23.00 -15.58 4.39
N SER A 539 -22.48 -15.14 3.24
CA SER A 539 -23.06 -15.47 1.92
C SER A 539 -23.05 -16.97 1.62
N GLY A 540 -22.11 -17.73 2.23
CA GLY A 540 -21.94 -19.16 1.99
C GLY A 540 -21.51 -19.53 0.57
N ARG A 541 -21.13 -18.56 -0.27
CA ARG A 541 -20.69 -18.75 -1.67
C ARG A 541 -19.26 -19.30 -1.75
N PHE A 542 -18.99 -20.40 -1.05
CA PHE A 542 -17.69 -21.10 -1.04
C PHE A 542 -17.34 -21.77 -2.38
N ASP A 543 -18.25 -21.72 -3.35
CA ASP A 543 -17.97 -21.99 -4.76
C ASP A 543 -17.25 -20.81 -5.47
N THR A 544 -17.06 -19.68 -4.77
CA THR A 544 -16.41 -18.45 -5.24
C THR A 544 -15.45 -17.90 -4.18
N GLN A 545 -14.69 -16.85 -4.50
CA GLN A 545 -13.80 -16.17 -3.54
C GLN A 545 -14.52 -15.22 -2.56
N VAL A 546 -15.85 -15.04 -2.67
CA VAL A 546 -16.58 -14.05 -1.86
C VAL A 546 -16.34 -14.20 -0.35
N PRO A 547 -16.38 -15.41 0.26
CA PRO A 547 -16.08 -15.54 1.69
C PRO A 547 -14.67 -15.08 2.09
N TRP A 548 -13.69 -15.12 1.18
CA TRP A 548 -12.31 -14.71 1.44
C TRP A 548 -12.17 -13.22 1.77
N VAL A 549 -13.14 -12.40 1.35
CA VAL A 549 -13.23 -10.97 1.69
C VAL A 549 -13.20 -10.75 3.21
N PHE A 550 -13.64 -11.70 4.04
CA PHE A 550 -13.47 -11.61 5.50
C PHE A 550 -12.00 -11.48 5.92
N ARG A 551 -11.12 -12.29 5.32
CA ARG A 551 -9.68 -12.22 5.59
C ARG A 551 -9.09 -10.90 5.10
N GLU A 552 -9.50 -10.46 3.92
CA GLU A 552 -9.07 -9.18 3.34
C GLU A 552 -9.48 -8.01 4.23
N ALA A 553 -10.72 -8.00 4.73
CA ALA A 553 -11.22 -6.98 5.65
C ALA A 553 -10.39 -6.91 6.94
N ALA A 554 -10.06 -8.05 7.56
CA ALA A 554 -9.24 -8.08 8.76
C ALA A 554 -7.82 -7.52 8.53
N ILE A 555 -7.17 -7.95 7.43
CA ILE A 555 -5.85 -7.44 7.03
C ILE A 555 -5.93 -5.93 6.76
N ASP A 556 -6.97 -5.49 6.09
CA ASP A 556 -7.11 -4.10 5.68
C ASP A 556 -7.41 -3.17 6.86
N VAL A 557 -8.23 -3.61 7.82
CA VAL A 557 -8.43 -2.89 9.09
C VAL A 557 -7.12 -2.78 9.86
N GLU A 558 -6.35 -3.87 9.99
CA GLU A 558 -5.07 -3.83 10.69
C GLU A 558 -4.08 -2.86 9.99
N SER A 559 -4.04 -2.90 8.65
CA SER A 559 -3.21 -2.02 7.83
C SER A 559 -3.61 -0.55 7.98
N ASP A 560 -4.90 -0.24 7.88
CA ASP A 560 -5.44 1.12 7.99
C ASP A 560 -5.22 1.69 9.40
N ALA A 561 -5.54 0.92 10.46
CA ALA A 561 -5.29 1.32 11.84
C ALA A 561 -3.81 1.67 12.05
N ARG A 562 -2.90 0.80 11.61
CA ARG A 562 -1.45 1.02 11.74
C ARG A 562 -0.96 2.22 10.94
N GLN A 563 -1.48 2.44 9.74
CA GLN A 563 -1.09 3.57 8.90
C GLN A 563 -1.32 4.92 9.60
N TYR A 564 -2.38 5.03 10.39
CA TYR A 564 -2.74 6.26 11.11
C TYR A 564 -2.36 6.22 12.60
N ASN A 565 -1.52 5.27 13.02
CA ASN A 565 -1.14 5.02 14.42
C ASN A 565 -2.35 4.84 15.37
N ASN A 566 -3.47 4.34 14.85
CA ASN A 566 -4.63 3.96 15.64
C ASN A 566 -4.42 2.55 16.22
N PRO A 567 -5.00 2.24 17.39
CA PRO A 567 -5.03 0.88 17.89
C PRO A 567 -5.79 -0.02 16.90
N VAL A 568 -5.31 -1.26 16.73
CA VAL A 568 -6.06 -2.26 15.96
C VAL A 568 -7.29 -2.64 16.79
N PRO A 569 -8.51 -2.57 16.25
CA PRO A 569 -9.75 -2.69 17.03
C PRO A 569 -10.12 -4.14 17.38
N PHE A 570 -9.26 -5.11 17.07
CA PHE A 570 -9.46 -6.52 17.37
C PHE A 570 -8.12 -7.22 17.66
N ARG A 571 -8.17 -8.37 18.35
CA ARG A 571 -7.07 -9.34 18.37
C ARG A 571 -7.37 -10.44 17.35
N TRP A 572 -6.37 -10.91 16.63
CA TRP A 572 -6.54 -12.00 15.67
C TRP A 572 -7.13 -13.28 16.27
N ARG A 573 -6.88 -13.53 17.57
CA ARG A 573 -7.48 -14.65 18.30
C ARG A 573 -9.01 -14.55 18.40
N ASP A 574 -9.53 -13.32 18.49
CA ASP A 574 -10.98 -13.09 18.63
C ASP A 574 -11.75 -13.43 17.34
N LEU A 575 -11.05 -13.48 16.20
CA LEU A 575 -11.62 -13.83 14.89
C LEU A 575 -11.50 -15.34 14.56
N GLY A 576 -10.95 -16.15 15.46
CA GLY A 576 -10.68 -17.57 15.20
C GLY A 576 -11.93 -18.38 14.82
N GLY A 577 -13.10 -18.00 15.35
CA GLY A 577 -14.39 -18.58 15.00
C GLY A 577 -14.75 -18.39 13.53
N GLU A 578 -14.74 -17.14 13.07
CA GLU A 578 -15.02 -16.78 11.68
C GLU A 578 -13.99 -17.38 10.71
N PHE A 579 -12.70 -17.39 11.07
CA PHE A 579 -11.67 -18.04 10.24
C PHE A 579 -11.88 -19.56 10.15
N LYS A 580 -12.35 -20.20 11.22
CA LYS A 580 -12.68 -21.63 11.18
C LYS A 580 -13.84 -21.89 10.22
N THR A 581 -14.89 -21.07 10.28
CA THR A 581 -16.01 -21.12 9.32
C THR A 581 -15.54 -20.91 7.89
N LEU A 582 -14.65 -19.95 7.65
CA LEU A 582 -14.08 -19.66 6.35
C LEU A 582 -13.36 -20.88 5.75
N TYR A 583 -12.38 -21.44 6.47
CA TYR A 583 -11.60 -22.56 5.96
C TYR A 583 -12.40 -23.85 5.88
N ALA A 584 -13.32 -24.11 6.82
CA ALA A 584 -14.18 -25.29 6.77
C ALA A 584 -15.13 -25.24 5.57
N GLY A 585 -15.70 -24.08 5.27
CA GLY A 585 -16.60 -23.90 4.14
C GLY A 585 -15.88 -24.13 2.80
N PHE A 586 -14.66 -23.62 2.65
CA PHE A 586 -13.86 -23.90 1.47
C PHE A 586 -13.39 -25.36 1.37
N ALA A 587 -12.99 -25.98 2.49
CA ALA A 587 -12.61 -27.39 2.53
C ALA A 587 -13.75 -28.33 2.11
N ALA A 588 -15.00 -27.96 2.42
CA ALA A 588 -16.19 -28.70 2.03
C ALA A 588 -16.66 -28.43 0.58
N SER A 589 -16.11 -27.41 -0.08
CA SER A 589 -16.54 -26.99 -1.41
C SER A 589 -15.90 -27.86 -2.50
N PRO A 590 -16.68 -28.55 -3.36
CA PRO A 590 -16.13 -29.42 -4.40
C PRO A 590 -15.45 -28.65 -5.55
N THR A 591 -15.67 -27.34 -5.65
CA THR A 591 -15.04 -26.46 -6.65
C THR A 591 -13.81 -25.75 -6.12
N SER A 592 -13.43 -25.96 -4.86
CA SER A 592 -12.20 -25.42 -4.32
C SER A 592 -10.99 -25.95 -5.10
N SER A 593 -10.20 -25.02 -5.60
CA SER A 593 -8.95 -25.29 -6.32
C SER A 593 -7.73 -25.57 -5.43
N PHE A 594 -7.87 -25.36 -4.12
CA PHE A 594 -6.79 -25.52 -3.15
C PHE A 594 -6.66 -26.98 -2.71
N GLN A 595 -5.43 -27.38 -2.41
CA GLN A 595 -5.10 -28.76 -2.05
C GLN A 595 -5.51 -29.04 -0.61
N GLY A 596 -5.74 -30.30 -0.26
CA GLY A 596 -6.06 -30.70 1.13
C GLY A 596 -5.06 -30.13 2.15
N ARG A 597 -3.78 -29.99 1.78
CA ARG A 597 -2.73 -29.40 2.64
C ARG A 597 -3.01 -27.95 3.04
N ASP A 598 -3.56 -27.14 2.13
CA ASP A 598 -3.80 -25.71 2.36
C ASP A 598 -4.94 -25.51 3.36
N TRP A 599 -6.04 -26.24 3.17
CA TRP A 599 -7.19 -26.17 4.07
C TRP A 599 -6.91 -26.70 5.45
N GLU A 600 -6.21 -27.82 5.55
CA GLU A 600 -5.78 -28.38 6.83
C GLU A 600 -4.85 -27.39 7.57
N SER A 601 -3.98 -26.67 6.84
CA SER A 601 -3.13 -25.62 7.41
C SER A 601 -3.97 -24.45 7.93
N GLY A 602 -4.90 -23.92 7.14
CA GLY A 602 -5.80 -22.84 7.56
C GLY A 602 -6.66 -23.22 8.76
N LEU A 603 -7.23 -24.43 8.77
CA LEU A 603 -8.04 -24.96 9.87
C LEU A 603 -7.22 -25.14 11.15
N ALA A 604 -5.98 -25.66 11.06
CA ALA A 604 -5.10 -25.77 12.21
C ALA A 604 -4.85 -24.40 12.87
N VAL A 605 -4.59 -23.36 12.07
CA VAL A 605 -4.38 -22.00 12.56
C VAL A 605 -5.66 -21.41 13.14
N ALA A 606 -6.81 -21.57 12.48
CA ALA A 606 -8.08 -21.04 12.94
C ALA A 606 -8.52 -21.67 14.29
N CYS A 607 -8.41 -22.99 14.41
CA CYS A 607 -8.68 -23.70 15.66
C CYS A 607 -7.70 -23.27 16.77
N TYR A 608 -6.42 -23.07 16.43
CA TYR A 608 -5.43 -22.52 17.38
C TYR A 608 -5.81 -21.11 17.86
N LEU A 609 -6.18 -20.20 16.94
CA LEU A 609 -6.60 -18.83 17.27
C LEU A 609 -7.80 -18.81 18.20
N LYS A 610 -8.78 -19.68 17.93
CA LYS A 610 -10.00 -19.86 18.73
C LYS A 610 -9.73 -20.53 20.09
N GLY A 611 -8.56 -21.15 20.30
CA GLY A 611 -8.23 -21.90 21.51
C GLY A 611 -8.75 -23.34 21.55
N GLU A 612 -9.15 -23.90 20.41
CA GLU A 612 -9.62 -25.28 20.24
C GLU A 612 -8.46 -26.21 19.90
N PHE A 613 -7.54 -26.40 20.87
CA PHE A 613 -6.28 -27.11 20.63
C PHE A 613 -6.45 -28.59 20.27
N ALA A 614 -7.47 -29.28 20.80
CA ALA A 614 -7.74 -30.66 20.44
C ALA A 614 -8.04 -30.84 18.94
N GLU A 615 -8.82 -29.93 18.36
CA GLU A 615 -9.15 -29.96 16.94
C GLU A 615 -7.98 -29.45 16.07
N ALA A 616 -7.27 -28.42 16.52
CA ALA A 616 -6.02 -28.01 15.88
C ALA A 616 -5.02 -29.18 15.79
N ARG A 617 -4.95 -30.04 16.81
CA ARG A 617 -4.10 -31.24 16.83
C ARG A 617 -4.52 -32.27 15.79
N GLN A 618 -5.82 -32.41 15.51
CA GLN A 618 -6.33 -33.31 14.48
C GLN A 618 -5.87 -32.86 13.10
N HIS A 619 -6.02 -31.57 12.78
CA HIS A 619 -5.56 -30.99 11.51
C HIS A 619 -4.04 -31.10 11.34
N LEU A 620 -3.27 -30.81 12.40
CA LEU A 620 -1.80 -31.00 12.39
C LEU A 620 -1.39 -32.47 12.16
N THR A 621 -2.20 -33.43 12.63
CA THR A 621 -1.96 -34.86 12.40
C THR A 621 -2.28 -35.24 10.96
N ALA A 622 -3.38 -34.72 10.39
CA ALA A 622 -3.74 -34.92 8.98
C ALA A 622 -2.66 -34.34 8.05
N LEU A 623 -2.09 -33.19 8.39
CA LEU A 623 -0.99 -32.57 7.63
C LEU A 623 0.25 -33.44 7.52
N ALA A 624 0.51 -34.35 8.47
CA ALA A 624 1.69 -35.22 8.42
C ALA A 624 1.72 -36.11 7.17
N SER A 625 0.56 -36.55 6.67
CA SER A 625 0.46 -37.31 5.42
C SER A 625 0.45 -36.44 4.16
N LEU A 626 0.31 -35.13 4.31
CA LEU A 626 0.21 -34.14 3.22
C LEU A 626 1.49 -33.31 3.04
N GLY A 627 2.61 -33.75 3.63
CA GLY A 627 3.89 -33.04 3.54
C GLY A 627 4.08 -31.94 4.59
N GLY A 628 3.27 -31.94 5.65
CA GLY A 628 3.36 -31.02 6.79
C GLY A 628 2.65 -29.69 6.57
N MET A 629 2.78 -28.79 7.55
CA MET A 629 2.20 -27.45 7.52
C MET A 629 2.66 -26.67 6.27
N ASN A 630 1.75 -25.96 5.60
CA ASN A 630 2.15 -24.96 4.62
C ASN A 630 2.60 -23.68 5.37
N GLU A 631 3.88 -23.33 5.26
CA GLU A 631 4.48 -22.20 5.98
C GLU A 631 3.89 -20.83 5.60
N GLU A 632 3.26 -20.71 4.43
CA GLU A 632 2.56 -19.49 4.04
C GLU A 632 1.41 -19.16 5.00
N TYR A 633 0.73 -20.19 5.50
CA TYR A 633 -0.39 -20.06 6.43
C TYR A 633 0.03 -19.69 7.85
N LEU A 634 1.32 -19.74 8.19
CA LEU A 634 1.83 -19.28 9.49
C LEU A 634 2.10 -17.77 9.50
N ARG A 635 1.89 -17.07 8.38
CA ARG A 635 2.25 -15.66 8.17
C ARG A 635 1.00 -14.77 8.13
N GLY A 636 1.17 -13.48 8.44
CA GLY A 636 0.11 -12.47 8.28
C GLY A 636 -0.99 -12.42 9.35
N TRP A 637 -0.78 -13.03 10.52
CA TRP A 637 -1.79 -13.11 11.60
C TRP A 637 -1.59 -12.10 12.74
N GLY A 638 -0.72 -11.10 12.56
CA GLY A 638 -0.36 -10.14 13.62
C GLY A 638 0.21 -10.74 14.93
N ILE A 639 0.40 -12.06 14.99
CA ILE A 639 0.95 -12.82 16.12
C ILE A 639 2.03 -13.79 15.63
N ASP A 640 2.96 -14.15 16.51
CA ASP A 640 3.96 -15.18 16.22
C ASP A 640 3.34 -16.58 16.35
N LEU A 641 3.36 -17.34 15.25
CA LEU A 641 2.87 -18.72 15.17
C LEU A 641 4.01 -19.76 15.18
N SER A 642 5.26 -19.35 15.39
CA SER A 642 6.42 -20.26 15.33
C SER A 642 6.38 -21.41 16.33
N LEU A 643 5.74 -21.20 17.50
CA LEU A 643 5.53 -22.23 18.53
C LEU A 643 4.11 -22.82 18.52
N MET A 644 3.32 -22.57 17.46
CA MET A 644 1.92 -22.99 17.39
C MET A 644 1.79 -24.51 17.60
N THR A 645 2.54 -25.32 16.85
CA THR A 645 2.49 -26.79 16.91
C THR A 645 2.79 -27.31 18.32
N GLN A 646 3.83 -26.77 18.96
CA GLN A 646 4.23 -27.11 20.33
C GLN A 646 3.18 -26.70 21.36
N ARG A 647 2.60 -25.50 21.21
CA ARG A 647 1.53 -25.01 22.09
C ARG A 647 0.24 -25.82 21.92
N VAL A 648 -0.11 -26.21 20.69
CA VAL A 648 -1.26 -27.08 20.41
C VAL A 648 -1.06 -28.44 21.09
N ALA A 649 0.14 -29.02 21.04
CA ALA A 649 0.44 -30.28 21.72
C ALA A 649 0.23 -30.16 23.24
N ALA A 650 0.70 -29.07 23.86
CA ALA A 650 0.50 -28.82 25.29
C ALA A 650 -0.99 -28.62 25.64
N GLY A 651 -1.72 -27.84 24.85
CA GLY A 651 -3.14 -27.53 25.08
C GLY A 651 -4.11 -28.63 24.66
N ALA A 652 -3.70 -29.60 23.83
CA ALA A 652 -4.49 -30.78 23.52
C ALA A 652 -4.32 -31.90 24.57
N SER A 653 -3.49 -31.68 25.58
CA SER A 653 -3.26 -32.64 26.67
C SER A 653 -4.37 -32.60 27.72
N PRO A 654 -4.47 -33.62 28.59
CA PRO A 654 -5.39 -33.58 29.75
C PRO A 654 -5.16 -32.40 30.71
N ALA A 655 -4.02 -31.70 30.60
CA ALA A 655 -3.67 -30.54 31.43
C ALA A 655 -3.97 -29.19 30.77
N ASP A 656 -4.84 -29.15 29.74
CA ASP A 656 -5.22 -27.92 29.00
C ASP A 656 -5.61 -26.76 29.93
N LEU A 657 -6.43 -27.03 30.96
CA LEU A 657 -6.87 -25.99 31.91
C LEU A 657 -5.70 -25.39 32.69
N GLU A 658 -4.74 -26.20 33.12
CA GLU A 658 -3.53 -25.69 33.78
C GLU A 658 -2.60 -24.96 32.82
N VAL A 659 -2.49 -25.40 31.55
CA VAL A 659 -1.74 -24.68 30.51
C VAL A 659 -2.37 -23.31 30.23
N LYS A 660 -3.70 -23.24 30.08
CA LYS A 660 -4.44 -21.98 29.90
C LYS A 660 -4.23 -21.04 31.07
N ARG A 661 -4.34 -21.53 32.30
CA ARG A 661 -4.07 -20.73 33.50
C ARG A 661 -2.63 -20.22 33.56
N ALA A 662 -1.64 -21.04 33.16
CA ALA A 662 -0.25 -20.60 33.11
C ALA A 662 -0.01 -19.50 32.07
N GLU A 663 -0.66 -19.59 30.90
CA GLU A 663 -0.64 -18.55 29.87
C GLU A 663 -1.34 -17.27 30.35
N GLU A 664 -2.49 -17.35 31.03
CA GLU A 664 -3.17 -16.18 31.62
C GLU A 664 -2.28 -15.46 32.64
N LEU A 665 -1.55 -16.19 33.48
CA LEU A 665 -0.58 -15.61 34.40
C LEU A 665 0.56 -14.90 33.67
N TRP A 666 1.05 -15.49 32.57
CA TRP A 666 2.10 -14.88 31.73
C TRP A 666 1.60 -13.61 31.03
N GLU A 667 0.41 -13.65 30.43
CA GLU A 667 -0.25 -12.50 29.78
C GLU A 667 -0.54 -11.38 30.80
N ALA A 668 -0.91 -11.71 32.04
CA ALA A 668 -1.10 -10.74 33.12
C ALA A 668 0.21 -10.19 33.75
N HIS A 669 1.38 -10.48 33.15
CA HIS A 669 2.70 -10.11 33.66
C HIS A 669 3.01 -10.61 35.09
N ARG A 670 2.37 -11.71 35.54
CA ARG A 670 2.63 -12.34 36.85
C ARG A 670 3.78 -13.36 36.73
N THR A 671 4.97 -12.86 36.41
CA THR A 671 6.14 -13.66 35.97
C THR A 671 6.50 -14.82 36.89
N GLU A 672 6.61 -14.60 38.21
CA GLU A 672 6.99 -15.67 39.17
C GLU A 672 5.92 -16.76 39.28
N GLU A 673 4.64 -16.36 39.29
CA GLU A 673 3.53 -17.30 39.39
C GLU A 673 3.37 -18.12 38.11
N ALA A 674 3.52 -17.48 36.95
CA ALA A 674 3.55 -18.16 35.67
C ALA A 674 4.72 -19.17 35.63
N LEU A 675 5.93 -18.75 36.04
CA LEU A 675 7.11 -19.60 36.03
C LEU A 675 6.92 -20.86 36.88
N GLU A 676 6.35 -20.70 38.08
CA GLU A 676 6.06 -21.84 38.94
C GLU A 676 4.97 -22.75 38.33
N ALA A 677 3.93 -22.19 37.73
CA ALA A 677 2.89 -22.96 37.03
C ALA A 677 3.48 -23.82 35.90
N TYR A 678 4.34 -23.27 35.04
CA TYR A 678 5.00 -24.04 33.97
C TYR A 678 5.96 -25.10 34.52
N ARG A 679 6.70 -24.81 35.60
CA ARG A 679 7.56 -25.81 36.26
C ARG A 679 6.76 -26.97 36.83
N GLN A 680 5.59 -26.71 37.40
CA GLN A 680 4.70 -27.76 37.88
C GLN A 680 4.14 -28.60 36.74
N LEU A 681 3.72 -27.97 35.63
CA LEU A 681 3.30 -28.67 34.41
C LEU A 681 4.42 -29.59 33.87
N ARG A 682 5.66 -29.09 33.82
CA ARG A 682 6.82 -29.86 33.39
C ARG A 682 7.08 -31.07 34.29
N LYS A 683 7.02 -30.88 35.62
CA LYS A 683 7.19 -31.95 36.62
C LYS A 683 6.09 -33.01 36.56
N LYS A 684 4.84 -32.62 36.28
CA LYS A 684 3.69 -33.53 36.17
C LYS A 684 3.76 -34.47 34.95
N GLY A 685 4.74 -34.29 34.04
CA GLY A 685 4.86 -35.14 32.87
C GLY A 685 3.87 -34.80 31.76
N VAL A 686 3.27 -33.60 31.76
CA VAL A 686 2.47 -33.10 30.62
C VAL A 686 3.30 -33.14 29.33
N GLY A 687 4.62 -33.07 29.45
CA GLY A 687 5.60 -33.28 28.38
C GLY A 687 5.87 -34.74 27.95
N GLY A 688 4.96 -35.69 28.19
CA GLY A 688 5.08 -37.02 27.57
C GLY A 688 5.13 -36.94 26.03
N ASP A 689 4.52 -35.90 25.47
CA ASP A 689 4.70 -35.46 24.08
C ASP A 689 5.97 -34.56 23.96
N PRO A 690 6.93 -34.87 23.07
CA PRO A 690 8.11 -34.04 22.85
C PRO A 690 7.80 -32.59 22.46
N GLN A 691 6.71 -32.35 21.72
CA GLN A 691 6.32 -30.99 21.30
C GLN A 691 5.75 -30.19 22.48
N ALA A 692 4.96 -30.83 23.35
CA ALA A 692 4.50 -30.18 24.58
C ALA A 692 5.67 -29.86 25.52
N SER A 693 6.63 -30.80 25.63
CA SER A 693 7.88 -30.59 26.37
C SER A 693 8.64 -29.35 25.90
N GLU A 694 8.83 -29.22 24.59
CA GLU A 694 9.52 -28.09 23.96
C GLU A 694 8.81 -26.77 24.30
N PHE A 695 7.48 -26.69 24.17
CA PHE A 695 6.73 -25.49 24.56
C PHE A 695 6.96 -25.07 26.02
N LEU A 696 6.87 -26.03 26.94
CA LEU A 696 7.08 -25.76 28.36
C LEU A 696 8.50 -25.29 28.63
N ASP A 697 9.50 -25.88 27.97
CA ASP A 697 10.91 -25.47 28.11
C ASP A 697 11.12 -24.06 27.57
N HIS A 698 10.52 -23.69 26.42
CA HIS A 698 10.53 -22.32 25.92
C HIS A 698 9.93 -21.34 26.93
N ARG A 699 8.78 -21.65 27.53
CA ARG A 699 8.12 -20.77 28.50
C ARG A 699 8.91 -20.64 29.79
N ILE A 700 9.44 -21.74 30.32
CA ILE A 700 10.28 -21.72 31.53
C ILE A 700 11.55 -20.89 31.30
N ALA A 701 12.22 -21.05 30.16
CA ALA A 701 13.39 -20.27 29.80
C ALA A 701 13.06 -18.77 29.69
N THR A 702 11.97 -18.45 28.97
CA THR A 702 11.46 -17.07 28.82
C THR A 702 11.23 -16.41 30.17
N LEU A 703 10.41 -17.03 31.03
CA LEU A 703 10.01 -16.48 32.32
C LEU A 703 11.18 -16.42 33.32
N THR A 704 12.12 -17.36 33.23
CA THR A 704 13.35 -17.32 34.05
C THR A 704 14.16 -16.07 33.72
N LEU A 705 14.35 -15.77 32.43
CA LEU A 705 15.06 -14.58 31.98
C LEU A 705 14.29 -13.30 32.30
N GLU A 706 12.96 -13.26 32.11
CA GLU A 706 12.12 -12.10 32.49
C GLU A 706 12.26 -11.78 33.98
N ARG A 707 12.18 -12.79 34.85
CA ARG A 707 12.35 -12.64 36.29
C ARG A 707 13.73 -12.07 36.64
N ASP A 708 14.77 -12.60 36.03
CA ASP A 708 16.14 -12.17 36.34
C ASP A 708 16.42 -10.75 35.80
N PHE A 709 15.84 -10.40 34.65
CA PHE A 709 15.85 -9.04 34.11
C PHE A 709 15.11 -8.05 35.02
N GLN A 710 13.96 -8.45 35.59
CA GLN A 710 13.18 -7.63 36.53
C GLN A 710 13.96 -7.27 37.80
N LYS A 711 14.95 -8.08 38.20
CA LYS A 711 15.85 -7.79 39.34
C LYS A 711 16.88 -6.69 39.06
N GLY A 712 17.06 -6.28 37.80
CA GLY A 712 17.92 -5.17 37.39
C GLY A 712 19.41 -5.50 37.19
N GLY A 713 19.80 -6.77 37.32
CA GLY A 713 21.16 -7.23 36.99
C GLY A 713 21.41 -7.35 35.48
N TRP A 714 22.68 -7.53 35.09
CA TRP A 714 23.03 -7.96 33.74
C TRP A 714 22.66 -9.43 33.54
N VAL A 715 21.92 -9.71 32.47
CA VAL A 715 21.43 -11.04 32.12
C VAL A 715 21.85 -11.37 30.68
N ASP A 716 22.53 -12.48 30.48
CA ASP A 716 22.82 -13.00 29.14
C ASP A 716 21.50 -13.44 28.46
N VAL A 717 21.15 -12.79 27.35
CA VAL A 717 19.90 -13.08 26.62
C VAL A 717 20.12 -14.08 25.49
N LEU A 718 21.36 -14.40 25.12
CA LEU A 718 21.60 -15.34 24.04
C LEU A 718 20.99 -16.71 24.36
N PRO A 719 20.44 -17.41 23.36
CA PRO A 719 19.83 -18.71 23.57
C PRO A 719 20.86 -19.69 24.13
N ARG A 720 20.42 -20.56 25.03
CA ARG A 720 21.20 -21.72 25.51
C ARG A 720 21.00 -22.92 24.58
N ALA A 721 21.64 -24.05 24.88
CA ALA A 721 21.46 -25.30 24.15
C ALA A 721 19.96 -25.59 23.95
N GLY A 722 19.56 -25.88 22.71
CA GLY A 722 18.16 -26.14 22.34
C GLY A 722 17.31 -24.90 22.05
N TRP A 723 17.86 -23.68 22.07
CA TRP A 723 17.16 -22.44 21.66
C TRP A 723 15.91 -22.07 22.46
N ALA A 724 15.72 -22.65 23.65
CA ALA A 724 14.61 -22.30 24.52
C ALA A 724 14.60 -20.79 24.84
N GLY A 725 13.43 -20.16 24.66
CA GLY A 725 13.24 -18.71 24.81
C GLY A 725 13.51 -17.88 23.55
N TRP A 726 13.71 -18.52 22.39
CA TRP A 726 13.93 -17.86 21.10
C TRP A 726 13.16 -18.53 19.96
N THR A 727 12.71 -17.76 18.98
CA THR A 727 12.17 -18.24 17.70
C THR A 727 13.12 -17.86 16.57
N ARG A 728 13.13 -18.66 15.49
CA ARG A 728 14.04 -18.49 14.34
C ARG A 728 13.25 -18.52 13.02
N PRO A 729 12.53 -17.44 12.67
CA PRO A 729 11.71 -17.42 11.45
C PRO A 729 12.49 -17.58 10.14
N SER A 730 13.78 -17.24 10.10
CA SER A 730 14.60 -17.38 8.89
C SER A 730 16.11 -17.46 9.18
N GLY A 731 16.86 -17.97 8.22
CA GLY A 731 18.32 -18.15 8.28
C GLY A 731 18.76 -19.44 8.98
N GLU A 732 20.00 -19.86 8.71
CA GLU A 732 20.58 -21.06 9.32
C GLU A 732 21.33 -20.67 10.60
N TRP A 733 20.69 -20.88 11.74
CA TRP A 733 21.26 -20.53 13.04
C TRP A 733 21.87 -21.73 13.76
N SER A 734 23.07 -21.54 14.31
CA SER A 734 23.79 -22.53 15.10
C SER A 734 24.47 -21.91 16.33
N GLN A 735 24.96 -22.74 17.24
CA GLN A 735 25.72 -22.32 18.42
C GLN A 735 27.15 -22.85 18.27
N PRO A 736 28.15 -21.98 18.01
CA PRO A 736 29.54 -22.42 17.91
C PRO A 736 30.06 -22.93 19.27
N LYS A 737 31.02 -23.87 19.23
CA LYS A 737 31.62 -24.48 20.44
C LYS A 737 32.24 -23.46 21.39
N GLU A 738 32.74 -22.36 20.83
CA GLU A 738 33.34 -21.24 21.56
C GLU A 738 32.30 -20.34 22.26
N GLY A 739 31.00 -20.60 22.09
CA GLY A 739 29.90 -19.89 22.72
C GLY A 739 29.27 -18.78 21.86
N GLY A 740 28.07 -18.34 22.21
CA GLY A 740 27.30 -17.37 21.41
C GLY A 740 26.43 -18.02 20.33
N VAL A 741 25.99 -17.24 19.35
CA VAL A 741 25.15 -17.70 18.24
C VAL A 741 25.69 -17.25 16.91
N GLN A 742 25.65 -18.14 15.93
CA GLN A 742 26.09 -17.88 14.56
C GLN A 742 24.89 -18.02 13.63
N VAL A 743 24.84 -17.16 12.59
CA VAL A 743 23.91 -17.29 11.48
C VAL A 743 24.63 -17.32 10.16
N GLN A 744 24.20 -18.21 9.27
CA GLN A 744 24.59 -18.23 7.86
C GLN A 744 23.37 -17.88 7.00
N CYS A 745 23.51 -16.88 6.14
CA CYS A 745 22.40 -16.29 5.38
C CYS A 745 22.20 -16.97 4.02
N ARG A 746 22.28 -18.31 3.96
CA ARG A 746 22.27 -19.06 2.70
C ARG A 746 20.92 -18.87 1.99
N ASN A 747 20.91 -18.07 0.93
CA ASN A 747 19.74 -17.72 0.10
C ASN A 747 18.65 -16.86 0.76
N GLN A 748 18.74 -16.54 2.06
CA GLN A 748 17.77 -15.70 2.76
C GLN A 748 18.39 -15.03 3.99
N ASP A 749 17.85 -13.86 4.36
CA ASP A 749 18.26 -13.12 5.56
C ASP A 749 17.99 -13.92 6.83
N GLY A 750 18.91 -13.83 7.78
CA GLY A 750 18.76 -14.41 9.10
C GLY A 750 17.92 -13.54 10.01
N PHE A 751 16.91 -14.11 10.67
CA PHE A 751 16.14 -13.44 11.72
C PHE A 751 15.84 -14.41 12.87
N ALA A 752 16.15 -13.99 14.09
CA ALA A 752 15.80 -14.67 15.33
C ALA A 752 15.24 -13.66 16.34
N ALA A 753 14.18 -14.03 17.05
CA ALA A 753 13.53 -13.18 18.03
C ALA A 753 13.53 -13.87 19.40
N SER A 754 13.91 -13.14 20.44
CA SER A 754 13.70 -13.58 21.81
C SER A 754 12.21 -13.50 22.14
N THR A 755 11.73 -14.47 22.90
CA THR A 755 10.39 -14.44 23.49
C THR A 755 10.36 -13.71 24.83
N VAL A 756 11.52 -13.23 25.32
CA VAL A 756 11.67 -12.49 26.59
C VAL A 756 11.20 -11.06 26.44
N ARG A 757 10.23 -10.66 27.27
CA ARG A 757 9.78 -9.26 27.35
C ARG A 757 10.79 -8.41 28.11
N ILE A 758 11.40 -7.46 27.41
CA ILE A 758 12.39 -6.52 27.95
C ILE A 758 11.81 -5.10 28.12
N GLY A 759 10.63 -4.84 27.56
CA GLY A 759 9.91 -3.57 27.70
C GLY A 759 10.59 -2.39 27.00
N THR A 760 10.36 -1.18 27.52
CA THR A 760 10.76 0.07 26.87
C THR A 760 12.03 0.72 27.44
N ARG A 761 12.64 0.11 28.47
CA ARG A 761 13.75 0.71 29.24
C ARG A 761 14.83 -0.31 29.57
N TRP A 762 15.89 -0.34 28.77
CA TRP A 762 16.94 -1.35 28.88
C TRP A 762 18.28 -0.87 28.34
N GLU A 763 19.35 -1.50 28.82
CA GLU A 763 20.69 -1.43 28.23
C GLU A 763 21.11 -2.81 27.77
N ALA A 764 21.83 -2.89 26.65
CA ALA A 764 22.45 -4.11 26.15
C ALA A 764 23.93 -3.87 25.83
N ARG A 765 24.75 -4.89 26.04
CA ARG A 765 26.15 -4.89 25.64
C ARG A 765 26.53 -6.27 25.10
N GLY A 766 27.46 -6.32 24.16
CA GLY A 766 27.94 -7.59 23.60
C GLY A 766 28.92 -7.40 22.47
N THR A 767 29.21 -8.48 21.75
CA THR A 767 30.08 -8.45 20.57
C THR A 767 29.38 -9.00 19.33
N ILE A 768 29.67 -8.39 18.19
CA ILE A 768 29.29 -8.83 16.85
C ILE A 768 30.59 -9.14 16.09
N GLU A 769 30.70 -10.37 15.60
CA GLU A 769 31.86 -10.84 14.84
C GLU A 769 31.48 -11.07 13.37
N PHE A 770 32.39 -10.67 12.49
CA PHE A 770 32.37 -10.88 11.04
C PHE A 770 33.62 -11.68 10.66
N PRO A 771 33.61 -13.02 10.84
CA PRO A 771 34.82 -13.85 10.69
C PRO A 771 35.46 -13.79 9.30
N GLU A 772 34.67 -13.46 8.28
CA GLU A 772 35.09 -13.41 6.88
C GLU A 772 34.87 -12.00 6.29
N LEU A 773 35.15 -10.97 7.10
CA LEU A 773 34.89 -9.56 6.79
C LEU A 773 35.37 -9.14 5.38
N GLU A 774 36.57 -9.58 4.99
CA GLU A 774 37.20 -9.21 3.71
C GLU A 774 36.55 -9.85 2.48
N GLN A 775 35.67 -10.85 2.65
CA GLN A 775 35.12 -11.63 1.53
C GLN A 775 33.91 -10.96 0.87
N GLY A 776 33.26 -9.98 1.49
CA GLY A 776 32.11 -9.31 0.88
C GLY A 776 31.30 -8.43 1.82
N GLU A 777 30.11 -8.05 1.37
CA GLU A 777 29.20 -7.24 2.19
C GLU A 777 28.51 -8.09 3.26
N VAL A 778 28.55 -7.61 4.50
CA VAL A 778 27.89 -8.25 5.64
C VAL A 778 27.26 -7.21 6.56
N THR A 779 26.10 -7.57 7.10
CA THR A 779 25.30 -6.74 8.00
C THR A 779 24.85 -7.57 9.20
N ALA A 780 24.97 -7.00 10.39
CA ALA A 780 24.35 -7.50 11.61
C ALA A 780 23.38 -6.48 12.21
N LEU A 781 22.33 -6.98 12.84
CA LEU A 781 21.31 -6.17 13.48
C LEU A 781 20.98 -6.68 14.88
N VAL A 782 20.78 -5.74 15.80
CA VAL A 782 20.15 -5.97 17.11
C VAL A 782 18.84 -5.20 17.13
N SER A 783 17.72 -5.92 17.18
CA SER A 783 16.37 -5.38 17.06
C SER A 783 15.64 -5.27 18.40
N CYS A 784 14.69 -4.34 18.48
CA CYS A 784 13.76 -4.23 19.59
C CYS A 784 12.36 -3.77 19.13
N GLY A 785 11.35 -4.11 19.93
CA GLY A 785 9.94 -3.78 19.69
C GLY A 785 9.07 -5.03 19.68
N LEU A 786 7.90 -4.96 19.05
CA LEU A 786 7.08 -6.14 18.78
C LEU A 786 7.64 -6.85 17.53
N LEU A 787 8.50 -7.85 17.76
CA LEU A 787 9.26 -8.51 16.71
C LEU A 787 8.38 -9.47 15.88
N ASN A 788 8.13 -9.07 14.64
CA ASN A 788 7.63 -9.92 13.57
C ASN A 788 8.33 -9.49 12.28
N PRO A 789 9.06 -10.38 11.58
CA PRO A 789 9.91 -10.00 10.43
C PRO A 789 9.14 -9.35 9.27
N GLN A 790 7.81 -9.51 9.22
CA GLN A 790 6.94 -8.91 8.20
C GLN A 790 6.31 -7.58 8.62
N SER A 791 6.32 -7.30 9.92
CA SER A 791 5.75 -6.08 10.49
C SER A 791 6.74 -4.91 10.47
N ARG A 792 6.22 -3.68 10.57
CA ARG A 792 7.02 -2.46 10.79
C ARG A 792 6.99 -2.00 12.26
N THR A 793 6.54 -2.87 13.18
CA THR A 793 6.35 -2.57 14.61
C THR A 793 7.64 -2.66 15.42
N TRP A 794 8.76 -2.95 14.77
CA TRP A 794 10.06 -3.06 15.39
C TRP A 794 11.13 -2.36 14.58
N THR A 795 12.28 -2.24 15.21
CA THR A 795 13.36 -1.39 14.77
C THR A 795 14.69 -1.97 15.22
N ALA A 796 15.78 -1.56 14.59
CA ALA A 796 17.07 -2.18 14.84
C ALA A 796 18.25 -1.22 14.73
N PHE A 797 19.23 -1.42 15.61
CA PHE A 797 20.59 -0.98 15.39
C PHE A 797 21.22 -1.90 14.33
N ARG A 798 21.90 -1.30 13.35
CA ARG A 798 22.50 -1.99 12.21
C ARG A 798 23.97 -1.62 12.08
N LEU A 799 24.84 -2.63 12.06
CA LEU A 799 26.26 -2.51 11.77
C LEU A 799 26.55 -3.19 10.43
N GLN A 800 27.16 -2.48 9.49
CA GLN A 800 27.41 -2.96 8.13
C GLN A 800 28.86 -2.73 7.72
N HIS A 801 29.45 -3.77 7.14
CA HIS A 801 30.63 -3.67 6.31
C HIS A 801 30.22 -3.72 4.83
N HIS A 802 30.67 -2.73 4.06
CA HIS A 802 30.46 -2.69 2.62
C HIS A 802 31.77 -2.28 1.92
N PRO A 803 32.36 -3.14 1.07
CA PRO A 803 33.68 -2.89 0.48
C PRO A 803 33.81 -1.59 -0.33
N SER A 804 32.79 -1.22 -1.12
CA SER A 804 32.82 -0.01 -1.96
C SER A 804 32.15 1.22 -1.34
N GLN A 805 31.07 1.06 -0.58
CA GLN A 805 30.33 2.19 0.02
C GLN A 805 30.91 2.63 1.38
N GLY A 806 31.74 1.79 1.98
CA GLY A 806 32.36 1.98 3.27
C GLY A 806 31.48 1.50 4.44
N ASN A 807 32.13 1.31 5.57
CA ASN A 807 31.52 0.80 6.79
C ASN A 807 30.54 1.82 7.41
N SER A 808 29.44 1.32 7.94
CA SER A 808 28.40 2.19 8.50
C SER A 808 27.71 1.58 9.72
N ALA A 809 27.29 2.49 10.60
CA ALA A 809 26.33 2.22 11.65
C ALA A 809 25.07 3.04 11.35
N SER A 810 23.93 2.37 11.43
CA SER A 810 22.63 2.96 11.13
C SER A 810 21.57 2.46 12.09
N TYR A 811 20.43 3.12 12.06
CA TYR A 811 19.25 2.70 12.77
C TYR A 811 18.03 2.76 11.85
N GLY A 812 17.07 1.84 12.03
CA GLY A 812 16.09 1.58 10.99
C GLY A 812 14.84 0.78 11.41
N VAL A 813 13.69 1.10 10.80
CA VAL A 813 12.45 0.34 10.95
C VAL A 813 12.56 -0.95 10.13
N ARG A 814 12.22 -2.10 10.73
CA ARG A 814 12.34 -3.43 10.08
C ARG A 814 13.75 -3.72 9.52
N GLY A 815 14.78 -3.08 10.07
CA GLY A 815 16.16 -3.21 9.58
C GLY A 815 16.49 -2.39 8.33
N GLU A 816 15.54 -1.69 7.71
CA GLU A 816 15.81 -0.75 6.61
C GLU A 816 16.46 0.53 7.17
N PRO A 817 17.60 0.99 6.63
CA PRO A 817 18.29 2.15 7.16
C PRO A 817 17.46 3.43 6.93
N THR A 818 16.75 3.89 7.97
CA THR A 818 16.01 5.17 7.92
C THR A 818 16.91 6.34 8.29
N ARG A 819 17.94 6.09 9.12
CA ARG A 819 18.93 7.10 9.52
C ARG A 819 20.34 6.51 9.59
N LEU A 820 21.24 7.03 8.78
CA LEU A 820 22.68 6.82 8.94
C LEU A 820 23.14 7.55 10.21
N LEU A 821 23.73 6.83 11.16
CA LEU A 821 24.28 7.43 12.39
C LEU A 821 25.63 8.06 12.09
N ARG A 822 26.58 7.25 11.60
CA ARG A 822 27.91 7.69 11.17
C ARG A 822 28.60 6.59 10.35
N ARG A 823 29.57 6.97 9.52
CA ARG A 823 30.62 6.02 9.10
C ARG A 823 31.47 5.68 10.33
N THR A 824 31.66 4.39 10.59
CA THR A 824 32.42 3.88 11.74
C THR A 824 33.42 2.85 11.25
N SER A 825 34.50 2.60 12.00
CA SER A 825 35.29 1.39 11.77
C SER A 825 34.42 0.17 12.08
N VAL A 826 34.61 -0.87 11.28
CA VAL A 826 34.08 -2.21 11.51
C VAL A 826 35.28 -3.12 11.41
N GLU A 827 35.46 -3.94 12.44
CA GLU A 827 36.55 -4.89 12.60
C GLU A 827 35.98 -6.32 12.52
N GLU A 828 36.83 -7.34 12.56
CA GLU A 828 36.37 -8.73 12.64
C GLU A 828 35.57 -8.98 13.93
N THR A 829 35.89 -8.28 15.03
CA THR A 829 35.14 -8.33 16.29
C THR A 829 34.80 -6.92 16.72
N ASN A 830 33.51 -6.64 16.94
CA ASN A 830 33.01 -5.31 17.28
C ASN A 830 32.28 -5.34 18.62
N SER A 831 32.70 -4.52 19.58
CA SER A 831 31.95 -4.31 20.82
C SER A 831 30.81 -3.33 20.59
N ILE A 832 29.65 -3.63 21.15
CA ILE A 832 28.46 -2.78 21.08
C ILE A 832 27.94 -2.49 22.48
N GLU A 833 27.50 -1.26 22.70
CA GLU A 833 26.68 -0.86 23.84
C GLU A 833 25.48 -0.07 23.34
N LEU A 834 24.29 -0.53 23.72
CA LEU A 834 23.01 0.03 23.32
C LEU A 834 22.25 0.42 24.59
N ARG A 835 21.65 1.61 24.58
CA ARG A 835 20.77 2.06 25.65
C ARG A 835 19.48 2.57 25.04
N PHE A 836 18.37 2.00 25.47
CA PHE A 836 17.04 2.34 24.98
C PHE A 836 16.14 2.79 26.12
N ILE A 837 15.59 4.00 26.02
CA ILE A 837 14.66 4.57 26.99
C ILE A 837 13.50 5.20 26.23
N ASP A 838 12.33 4.56 26.29
CA ASP A 838 11.06 5.12 25.83
C ASP A 838 11.15 5.72 24.41
N GLY A 839 11.81 5.00 23.49
CA GLY A 839 12.00 5.42 22.10
C GLY A 839 13.22 6.32 21.84
N ALA A 840 14.06 6.61 22.83
CA ALA A 840 15.38 7.20 22.65
C ALA A 840 16.47 6.13 22.69
N MET A 841 17.41 6.17 21.74
CA MET A 841 18.52 5.22 21.65
C MET A 841 19.87 5.92 21.78
N SER A 842 20.77 5.35 22.57
CA SER A 842 22.21 5.65 22.55
C SER A 842 22.98 4.42 22.05
N VAL A 843 24.04 4.67 21.29
CA VAL A 843 24.83 3.64 20.62
C VAL A 843 26.31 3.95 20.75
N VAL A 844 27.07 2.96 21.22
CA VAL A 844 28.53 2.95 21.23
C VAL A 844 29.01 1.72 20.47
N VAL A 845 30.00 1.89 19.59
CA VAL A 845 30.65 0.80 18.85
C VAL A 845 32.16 0.93 19.00
N ASN A 846 32.83 -0.13 19.44
CA ASN A 846 34.29 -0.16 19.66
C ASN A 846 34.78 1.01 20.53
N GLY A 847 34.02 1.35 21.58
CA GLY A 847 34.27 2.49 22.47
C GLY A 847 33.96 3.87 21.89
N ASN A 848 33.53 3.95 20.61
CA ASN A 848 33.19 5.21 19.96
C ASN A 848 31.68 5.49 20.08
N PRO A 849 31.26 6.58 20.75
CA PRO A 849 29.86 6.97 20.80
C PRO A 849 29.39 7.47 19.43
N LEU A 850 28.38 6.81 18.88
CA LEU A 850 27.81 7.10 17.56
C LEU A 850 26.47 7.85 17.65
N LEU A 851 25.71 7.61 18.72
CA LEU A 851 24.43 8.25 19.00
C LEU A 851 24.26 8.42 20.51
N THR A 852 23.74 9.55 20.95
CA THR A 852 23.37 9.81 22.35
C THR A 852 21.96 10.36 22.39
N ASP A 853 21.07 9.64 23.07
CA ASP A 853 19.66 9.95 23.29
C ASP A 853 18.92 10.37 22.00
N GLY A 854 19.25 9.71 20.91
CA GLY A 854 18.60 9.96 19.63
C GLY A 854 17.19 9.42 19.63
N HIS A 855 16.20 10.29 19.46
CA HIS A 855 14.82 9.85 19.28
C HIS A 855 14.65 9.06 17.99
N ILE A 856 14.04 7.89 18.15
CA ILE A 856 13.62 7.01 17.08
C ILE A 856 12.26 7.50 16.61
N ASP A 857 12.12 7.65 15.29
CA ASP A 857 10.83 7.97 14.71
C ASP A 857 9.85 6.83 15.03
N ARG A 858 8.85 7.14 15.86
CA ARG A 858 7.98 6.13 16.48
C ARG A 858 6.93 5.59 15.51
N SER A 859 6.70 6.23 14.36
CA SER A 859 5.73 5.71 13.40
C SER A 859 6.46 4.92 12.30
N PRO A 860 6.25 3.59 12.16
CA PRO A 860 5.20 2.75 12.76
C PRO A 860 5.69 1.82 13.90
N VAL A 861 6.83 2.12 14.52
CA VAL A 861 7.45 1.29 15.57
C VAL A 861 6.65 1.35 16.89
N GLN A 862 6.20 0.20 17.37
CA GLN A 862 5.44 0.12 18.62
C GLN A 862 6.33 -0.40 19.75
N PHE A 863 6.48 0.42 20.79
CA PHE A 863 7.14 0.04 22.03
C PHE A 863 6.10 -0.13 23.13
N SER A 864 6.17 -1.24 23.85
CA SER A 864 5.24 -1.62 24.90
C SER A 864 5.96 -2.44 25.97
N PRO A 865 5.33 -2.72 27.11
CA PRO A 865 5.84 -3.68 28.08
C PRO A 865 6.15 -5.06 27.50
N ASP A 866 5.54 -5.43 26.37
CA ASP A 866 5.74 -6.70 25.66
C ASP A 866 6.85 -6.66 24.61
N SER A 867 7.56 -5.53 24.46
CA SER A 867 8.66 -5.43 23.52
C SER A 867 9.76 -6.43 23.84
N THR A 868 10.28 -7.10 22.81
CA THR A 868 11.33 -8.12 22.90
C THR A 868 12.60 -7.67 22.16
N LEU A 869 13.67 -8.46 22.28
CA LEU A 869 14.94 -8.26 21.57
C LEU A 869 15.13 -9.31 20.48
N GLY A 870 15.81 -8.98 19.40
CA GLY A 870 16.09 -9.92 18.32
C GLY A 870 17.43 -9.67 17.66
N LEU A 871 17.81 -10.63 16.83
CA LEU A 871 19.05 -10.66 16.07
C LEU A 871 18.71 -10.88 14.60
N ALA A 872 19.37 -10.14 13.72
CA ALA A 872 19.25 -10.40 12.30
C ALA A 872 20.59 -10.19 11.59
N ALA A 873 20.72 -10.82 10.43
CA ALA A 873 21.91 -10.69 9.59
C ALA A 873 21.55 -10.78 8.12
N HIS A 874 22.39 -10.13 7.31
CA HIS A 874 22.33 -10.20 5.85
C HIS A 874 23.77 -10.27 5.32
N SER A 875 23.99 -11.07 4.28
CA SER A 875 25.25 -11.07 3.53
C SER A 875 25.01 -11.16 2.03
N ALA A 876 25.80 -10.41 1.26
CA ALA A 876 25.73 -10.47 -0.20
C ALA A 876 26.20 -11.85 -0.67
N GLY A 877 25.36 -12.54 -1.45
CA GLY A 877 25.61 -13.94 -1.86
C GLY A 877 25.25 -14.99 -0.81
N GLY A 878 24.91 -14.60 0.42
CA GLY A 878 24.36 -15.48 1.46
C GLY A 878 25.36 -16.40 2.17
N GLU A 879 26.66 -16.32 1.87
CA GLU A 879 27.64 -17.29 2.39
C GLU A 879 28.34 -16.84 3.67
N LEU A 880 28.46 -15.52 3.90
CA LEU A 880 29.26 -14.98 5.01
C LEU A 880 28.56 -15.17 6.37
N PRO A 881 29.24 -15.75 7.37
CA PRO A 881 28.69 -15.94 8.71
C PRO A 881 28.74 -14.66 9.55
N VAL A 882 27.76 -14.51 10.45
CA VAL A 882 27.75 -13.48 11.51
C VAL A 882 27.64 -14.18 12.86
N VAL A 883 28.46 -13.78 13.84
CA VAL A 883 28.42 -14.34 15.19
C VAL A 883 28.10 -13.26 16.22
N PHE A 884 27.17 -13.54 17.12
CA PHE A 884 26.85 -12.70 18.27
C PHE A 884 27.33 -13.39 19.54
N ARG A 885 28.09 -12.69 20.40
CA ARG A 885 28.56 -13.24 21.68
C ARG A 885 28.33 -12.28 22.83
N LYS A 886 28.21 -12.86 24.03
CA LYS A 886 28.09 -12.14 25.31
C LYS A 886 27.07 -11.01 25.26
N LEU A 887 25.92 -11.24 24.61
CA LEU A 887 24.87 -10.23 24.54
C LEU A 887 24.11 -10.24 25.86
N GLU A 888 24.48 -9.33 26.74
CA GLU A 888 23.87 -9.14 28.04
C GLU A 888 22.93 -7.94 28.00
N VAL A 889 21.83 -8.01 28.75
CA VAL A 889 20.83 -6.95 28.86
C VAL A 889 20.53 -6.70 30.33
N ARG A 890 20.25 -5.44 30.69
CA ARG A 890 19.78 -5.07 32.02
C ARG A 890 18.64 -4.08 31.96
N ARG A 891 17.77 -4.12 32.95
CA ARG A 891 16.66 -3.18 33.09
C ARG A 891 17.17 -1.83 33.59
N ILE A 892 16.65 -0.74 33.01
CA ILE A 892 16.84 0.60 33.55
C ILE A 892 15.64 0.93 34.44
N PRO A 893 15.85 1.47 35.66
CA PRO A 893 14.77 1.93 36.54
C PRO A 893 13.83 2.94 35.88
#